data_AF-A0A2I5TJL5-F1
#
_entry.id   AF-A0A2I5TJL5-F1
#
_cell.length_a   1.000
_cell.length_b   1.000
_cell.length_c   1.000
_cell.angle_alpha   90.00
_cell.angle_beta   90.00
_cell.angle_gamma   90.00
#
_symmetry.space_group_name_H-M   'P 1'
#
loop_
_entity.id
_entity.type
_entity.pdbx_description
1 polymer ?
#
loop_
_entity_poly.entity_id
_entity_poly.type
_entity_poly.pdbx_seq_one_letter_code
_entity_poly.pdbx_strand_id
1 'polypeptide(L)'
;MSKRNKYPYYITSPDYRESSSGIRVLHRLCHLINEQGGEAYMVGCNVGNPDWNAPLLSVDDSQRHQLNGGIFIAVYPEIISGNPIDAPVCVRFMLNKEALLNGNMLEEGEDDLFFYFRKELADNEANVNLLRLDFYDFDLFCDDNREKDLDLLYLNRVSPDSIDYSTLPEGIKILSISNPLPLNELAQVLKRGRVLYTYEASSTCVLATLCGCPVISRIAPGYEKYAITQETMSDIGNVGVAWSDDPAEVASVKSNLHKVKEHYERLEDTFLQQLNVFFELTQEKSEQYACTKTVRDLKGWLSTREVSSGQKILIKKAFDEHRVMPKFCIAILNIGGNKDDLYSTIDSLAVARQEYPYIECVILTVDHIELSESVTDWVSLLIAEQPHTLLNQVIEQYNFDWLQCVYSGTYFTPNGLLIAGLNLAKNENCYAVYSDMLVNDSEDNIAADFFPDFNLDLLLSLPQRMARHWLFQRQTLIDIDGFDSGFIVSFEFDAIIRLIESKDISGIGHLSEPVLIDADRINNTHEENISIIMRHLQNRGYSGSQVIPHSVGGYRLVYGHQQAAPLVSIIVIVQDSLSSLQRCVTSLLEKTQYAKYELILVKGESCNGEIHTWLSAVAEIDSSRIRVLSYPHLSTIPALMNHTVEEVNGEFILLLDINTLLVQVDWLDNLLNQGLRPEVGCVGAKLINLDKTISSAGVILGLNGISDSPFIGDIFDNTGYMQRLNADQNYCVLSGDCLLVKKSVYTHVGGMDENIQVASLRDIDFGLKVRESGYMSVWTPHAVIAQDNTGRSPSSYEELSEYEVNVYRRWLPLIANDPSYNKNLSLKGKGYEPEWNSALTWQPLSWRPVPVIMAWRGEDKRSADSRIIYPLEKMKSDGVLDGIVIQKALTIPELYRFNPDVLIVQGCHLAEHYHWLDQIKSLNPIFTVCDIDEHFLSVGLVKKNGHGKSKHLIAQFDFIDRVITTSETLAELYSKDHRDICILPSFLNSEWKALQQECQPSEKVRIGCVTHDLSPGDINLLATIIRELSEQVEWVFLGKYPERLKPYITEFHRYPGNVDYPKILAGLNLDLAIAPLEDTLFNRCRNNLRLLEFGACGIPVICSDIESYKDNLPVKRVKNRYKDWLSAIQMHLHDRNAMDAKGKELRHHVFSNWMLENDNIKLCLRSWLPKESW
;
A
#
# COMPACT_ATOMS: atom_id res chain seq x y z
N MET A 1 -11.53 17.42 -21.52
CA MET A 1 -10.35 18.29 -21.36
C MET A 1 -9.53 17.70 -20.22
N SER A 2 -8.35 17.14 -20.50
CA SER A 2 -7.50 16.56 -19.46
C SER A 2 -7.08 17.65 -18.48
N LYS A 3 -7.43 17.50 -17.20
CA LYS A 3 -6.89 18.37 -16.14
C LYS A 3 -5.37 18.24 -16.19
N ARG A 4 -4.67 19.34 -16.53
CA ARG A 4 -3.21 19.38 -16.66
C ARG A 4 -2.49 19.19 -15.31
N ASN A 5 -3.22 19.38 -14.21
CA ASN A 5 -2.77 19.20 -12.82
C ASN A 5 -3.77 18.30 -12.08
N LYS A 6 -3.36 17.08 -11.70
CA LYS A 6 -4.21 16.04 -11.09
C LYS A 6 -4.24 16.14 -9.56
N TYR A 7 -3.12 16.49 -8.94
CA TYR A 7 -2.95 16.51 -7.48
C TYR A 7 -2.94 17.95 -6.92
N PRO A 8 -3.58 18.19 -5.75
CA PRO A 8 -3.72 19.52 -5.17
C PRO A 8 -2.45 19.99 -4.44
N TYR A 9 -2.29 21.31 -4.30
CA TYR A 9 -1.17 21.98 -3.63
C TYR A 9 -1.57 22.61 -2.30
N TYR A 10 -0.82 22.33 -1.24
CA TYR A 10 -0.98 22.93 0.09
C TYR A 10 0.21 23.86 0.35
N ILE A 11 -0.02 25.16 0.26
CA ILE A 11 1.03 26.17 0.38
C ILE A 11 1.04 26.70 1.81
N THR A 12 2.13 26.44 2.52
CA THR A 12 2.26 26.86 3.91
C THR A 12 2.73 28.30 4.00
N SER A 13 1.98 29.16 4.68
CA SER A 13 2.33 30.57 4.87
C SER A 13 1.80 31.10 6.21
N PRO A 14 2.46 32.09 6.84
CA PRO A 14 1.83 32.95 7.84
C PRO A 14 0.68 33.78 7.26
N ASP A 15 -0.11 34.42 8.13
CA ASP A 15 -1.19 35.34 7.74
C ASP A 15 -0.76 36.38 6.71
N TYR A 16 -1.64 36.64 5.72
CA TYR A 16 -1.36 37.60 4.66
C TYR A 16 -1.03 38.98 5.23
N ARG A 17 0.12 39.52 4.79
CA ARG A 17 0.59 40.88 5.14
C ARG A 17 1.23 41.53 3.93
N GLU A 18 0.77 42.74 3.60
CA GLU A 18 1.29 43.53 2.48
C GLU A 18 2.79 43.89 2.63
N SER A 19 3.25 43.99 3.88
CA SER A 19 4.62 44.38 4.23
C SER A 19 5.67 43.27 4.02
N SER A 20 5.26 42.03 3.77
CA SER A 20 6.16 40.89 3.55
C SER A 20 6.11 40.40 2.11
N SER A 21 7.20 40.58 1.38
CA SER A 21 7.33 40.08 0.01
C SER A 21 7.25 38.55 -0.06
N GLY A 22 7.82 37.83 0.90
CA GLY A 22 7.76 36.36 0.92
C GLY A 22 6.32 35.83 1.07
N ILE A 23 5.54 36.44 1.96
CA ILE A 23 4.13 36.08 2.15
C ILE A 23 3.33 36.39 0.87
N ARG A 24 3.53 37.58 0.28
CA ARG A 24 2.90 37.93 -0.99
C ARG A 24 3.23 36.95 -2.10
N VAL A 25 4.48 36.48 -2.18
CA VAL A 25 4.91 35.47 -3.15
C VAL A 25 4.16 34.15 -2.96
N LEU A 26 4.04 33.63 -1.73
CA LEU A 26 3.33 32.38 -1.47
C LEU A 26 1.83 32.46 -1.81
N HIS A 27 1.17 33.54 -1.41
CA HIS A 27 -0.25 33.76 -1.75
C HIS A 27 -0.45 34.00 -3.26
N ARG A 28 0.50 34.66 -3.92
CA ARG A 28 0.46 34.86 -5.38
C ARG A 28 0.66 33.54 -6.12
N LEU A 29 1.55 32.67 -5.66
CA LEU A 29 1.73 31.33 -6.22
C LEU A 29 0.43 30.52 -6.12
N CYS A 30 -0.24 30.54 -4.96
CA CYS A 30 -1.54 29.88 -4.77
C CYS A 30 -2.58 30.34 -5.81
N HIS A 31 -2.71 31.66 -5.97
CA HIS A 31 -3.59 32.26 -6.97
C HIS A 31 -3.25 31.85 -8.39
N LEU A 32 -1.97 31.91 -8.78
CA LEU A 32 -1.55 31.57 -10.14
C LEU A 32 -1.76 30.10 -10.46
N ILE A 33 -1.57 29.20 -9.49
CA ILE A 33 -1.87 27.77 -9.68
C ILE A 33 -3.36 27.58 -9.97
N ASN A 34 -4.23 28.24 -9.20
CA ASN A 34 -5.68 28.16 -9.39
C ASN A 34 -6.14 28.77 -10.72
N GLU A 35 -5.58 29.91 -11.14
CA GLU A 35 -5.89 30.54 -12.44
C GLU A 35 -5.46 29.68 -13.64
N GLN A 36 -4.39 28.90 -13.50
CA GLN A 36 -3.93 27.95 -14.54
C GLN A 36 -4.68 26.61 -14.52
N GLY A 37 -5.79 26.52 -13.76
CA GLY A 37 -6.64 25.33 -13.68
C GLY A 37 -6.12 24.23 -12.76
N GLY A 38 -5.13 24.53 -11.90
CA GLY A 38 -4.75 23.69 -10.77
C GLY A 38 -5.66 23.90 -9.56
N GLU A 39 -5.39 23.15 -8.48
CA GLU A 39 -6.12 23.21 -7.23
C GLU A 39 -5.12 23.46 -6.08
N ALA A 40 -5.15 24.65 -5.49
CA ALA A 40 -4.20 25.10 -4.48
C ALA A 40 -4.88 25.82 -3.30
N TYR A 41 -4.37 25.56 -2.10
CA TYR A 41 -4.89 26.10 -0.84
C TYR A 41 -3.79 26.62 0.06
N MET A 42 -4.13 27.65 0.84
CA MET A 42 -3.26 28.18 1.89
C MET A 42 -3.44 27.40 3.20
N VAL A 43 -2.31 27.05 3.84
CA VAL A 43 -2.25 26.28 5.10
C VAL A 43 -1.37 27.02 6.11
N GLY A 44 -1.74 27.01 7.39
CA GLY A 44 -0.97 27.68 8.46
C GLY A 44 -1.28 29.18 8.66
N CYS A 45 -2.25 29.72 7.93
CA CYS A 45 -2.78 31.07 8.08
C CYS A 45 -4.30 31.09 8.27
N ASN A 46 -4.81 32.12 8.94
CA ASN A 46 -6.24 32.41 9.11
C ASN A 46 -6.73 33.53 8.19
N VAL A 47 -5.82 34.30 7.59
CA VAL A 47 -6.16 35.44 6.72
C VAL A 47 -5.47 35.28 5.35
N GLY A 48 -6.28 35.11 4.31
CA GLY A 48 -5.85 35.13 2.90
C GLY A 48 -5.84 36.55 2.31
N ASN A 49 -5.27 36.71 1.12
CA ASN A 49 -5.42 37.94 0.34
C ASN A 49 -6.86 37.97 -0.24
N PRO A 50 -7.68 39.01 0.01
CA PRO A 50 -9.05 39.08 -0.47
C PRO A 50 -9.19 39.22 -2.00
N ASP A 51 -8.18 39.75 -2.68
CA ASP A 51 -8.22 40.05 -4.12
C ASP A 51 -7.70 38.89 -4.99
N TRP A 52 -7.12 37.87 -4.36
CA TRP A 52 -6.49 36.74 -5.05
C TRP A 52 -7.22 35.43 -4.75
N ASN A 53 -7.28 34.55 -5.75
CA ASN A 53 -7.83 33.20 -5.63
C ASN A 53 -6.91 32.28 -4.80
N ALA A 54 -6.75 32.59 -3.51
CA ALA A 54 -5.91 31.88 -2.56
C ALA A 54 -6.74 31.40 -1.35
N PRO A 55 -7.64 30.41 -1.54
CA PRO A 55 -8.54 29.93 -0.51
C PRO A 55 -7.78 29.25 0.65
N LEU A 56 -8.35 29.31 1.85
CA LEU A 56 -7.86 28.52 2.99
C LEU A 56 -8.33 27.07 2.83
N LEU A 57 -7.50 26.10 3.23
CA LEU A 57 -7.87 24.68 3.19
C LEU A 57 -9.02 24.40 4.19
N SER A 58 -10.16 23.91 3.70
CA SER A 58 -11.29 23.50 4.53
C SER A 58 -11.17 22.05 5.02
N VAL A 59 -11.93 21.70 6.05
CA VAL A 59 -12.01 20.30 6.53
C VAL A 59 -12.60 19.38 5.46
N ASP A 60 -13.61 19.85 4.72
CA ASP A 60 -14.28 19.09 3.67
C ASP A 60 -13.35 18.85 2.48
N ASP A 61 -12.54 19.83 2.08
CA ASP A 61 -11.54 19.68 1.01
C ASP A 61 -10.46 18.70 1.42
N SER A 62 -9.96 18.79 2.66
CA SER A 62 -8.99 17.85 3.20
C SER A 62 -9.54 16.41 3.22
N GLN A 63 -10.78 16.22 3.66
CA GLN A 63 -11.46 14.92 3.64
C GLN A 63 -11.66 14.41 2.21
N ARG A 64 -12.06 15.28 1.27
CA ARG A 64 -12.20 14.92 -0.15
C ARG A 64 -10.87 14.46 -0.75
N HIS A 65 -9.77 15.13 -0.46
CA HIS A 65 -8.45 14.70 -0.92
C HIS A 65 -8.03 13.37 -0.28
N GLN A 66 -8.36 13.15 1.00
CA GLN A 66 -8.10 11.89 1.68
C GLN A 66 -8.88 10.71 1.06
N LEU A 67 -10.16 10.92 0.71
CA LEU A 67 -10.98 9.94 0.02
C LEU A 67 -10.45 9.64 -1.39
N ASN A 68 -9.89 10.64 -2.07
CA ASN A 68 -9.29 10.51 -3.41
C ASN A 68 -7.83 10.01 -3.38
N GLY A 69 -7.47 9.17 -2.42
CA GLY A 69 -6.16 8.54 -2.31
C GLY A 69 -5.15 9.28 -1.41
N GLY A 70 -5.50 10.46 -0.87
CA GLY A 70 -4.69 11.19 0.09
C GLY A 70 -3.31 11.58 -0.45
N ILE A 71 -3.25 12.01 -1.72
CA ILE A 71 -2.02 12.50 -2.37
C ILE A 71 -2.17 13.99 -2.62
N PHE A 72 -1.24 14.78 -2.08
CA PHE A 72 -1.18 16.23 -2.24
C PHE A 72 0.28 16.69 -2.14
N ILE A 73 0.55 17.89 -2.66
CA ILE A 73 1.89 18.48 -2.72
C ILE A 73 1.97 19.60 -1.69
N ALA A 74 2.87 19.50 -0.71
CA ALA A 74 3.11 20.60 0.22
C ALA A 74 4.22 21.52 -0.30
N VAL A 75 3.98 22.83 -0.26
CA VAL A 75 4.99 23.85 -0.54
C VAL A 75 5.36 24.55 0.76
N TYR A 76 6.62 24.41 1.16
CA TYR A 76 7.20 24.97 2.37
C TYR A 76 8.20 26.08 2.03
N PRO A 77 8.07 27.30 2.60
CA PRO A 77 9.12 28.30 2.55
C PRO A 77 10.29 27.92 3.46
N GLU A 78 11.44 28.59 3.30
CA GLU A 78 12.69 28.26 3.99
C GLU A 78 12.66 28.37 5.52
N ILE A 79 11.60 28.96 6.06
CA ILE A 79 11.39 29.14 7.50
C ILE A 79 10.75 27.92 8.19
N ILE A 80 10.26 26.94 7.42
CA ILE A 80 9.59 25.74 7.92
C ILE A 80 10.55 24.54 7.89
N SER A 81 10.80 23.97 9.08
CA SER A 81 11.62 22.76 9.26
C SER A 81 10.81 21.49 9.06
N GLY A 82 11.40 20.47 8.42
CA GLY A 82 10.81 19.14 8.29
C GLY A 82 9.55 19.10 7.42
N ASN A 83 8.74 18.05 7.59
CA ASN A 83 7.46 17.85 6.89
C ASN A 83 6.29 17.92 7.89
N PRO A 84 5.93 19.12 8.38
CA PRO A 84 5.00 19.26 9.51
C PRO A 84 3.56 18.84 9.23
N ILE A 85 3.15 18.68 7.97
CA ILE A 85 1.80 18.22 7.63
C ILE A 85 1.78 16.81 7.02
N ASP A 86 2.89 16.07 7.16
CA ASP A 86 3.07 14.70 6.67
C ASP A 86 2.68 14.55 5.20
N ALA A 87 3.16 15.48 4.38
CA ALA A 87 2.83 15.54 2.97
C ALA A 87 3.52 14.42 2.18
N PRO A 88 2.80 13.75 1.26
CA PRO A 88 3.36 12.77 0.33
C PRO A 88 4.51 13.29 -0.55
N VAL A 89 4.40 14.54 -1.01
CA VAL A 89 5.41 15.21 -1.83
C VAL A 89 5.68 16.58 -1.22
N CYS A 90 6.95 16.87 -0.96
CA CYS A 90 7.39 18.13 -0.37
C CYS A 90 8.17 18.98 -1.37
N VAL A 91 7.84 20.26 -1.43
CA VAL A 91 8.55 21.29 -2.17
C VAL A 91 9.13 22.32 -1.21
N ARG A 92 10.44 22.53 -1.26
CA ARG A 92 11.17 23.60 -0.57
C ARG A 92 11.28 24.79 -1.50
N PHE A 93 10.47 25.82 -1.24
CA PHE A 93 10.52 27.06 -2.01
C PHE A 93 11.39 28.10 -1.29
N MET A 94 12.63 28.22 -1.76
CA MET A 94 13.66 29.07 -1.17
C MET A 94 13.43 30.53 -1.56
N LEU A 95 12.85 31.32 -0.64
CA LEU A 95 12.63 32.76 -0.80
C LEU A 95 13.78 33.59 -0.21
N ASN A 96 14.58 32.97 0.65
CA ASN A 96 15.75 33.56 1.28
C ASN A 96 16.81 32.49 1.61
N LYS A 97 17.97 32.93 2.12
CA LYS A 97 18.99 32.03 2.66
C LYS A 97 18.46 31.33 3.91
N GLU A 98 18.79 30.04 4.01
CA GLU A 98 18.48 29.22 5.18
C GLU A 98 18.98 29.87 6.48
N ALA A 99 18.24 29.65 7.58
CA ALA A 99 18.51 30.16 8.92
C ALA A 99 18.59 31.71 9.05
N LEU A 100 18.26 32.49 8.01
CA LEU A 100 18.40 33.95 8.06
C LEU A 100 17.38 34.64 8.97
N LEU A 101 16.12 34.19 8.96
CA LEU A 101 15.00 34.88 9.63
C LEU A 101 14.70 34.37 11.04
N ASN A 102 14.73 33.05 11.26
CA ASN A 102 14.37 32.42 12.52
C ASN A 102 15.48 31.51 13.09
N GLY A 103 16.59 31.32 12.37
CA GLY A 103 17.70 30.45 12.78
C GLY A 103 17.42 28.95 12.67
N ASN A 104 16.27 28.56 12.11
CA ASN A 104 15.92 27.16 11.91
C ASN A 104 16.69 26.60 10.70
N MET A 105 17.13 25.34 10.83
CA MET A 105 17.55 24.53 9.69
C MET A 105 16.31 23.98 8.97
N LEU A 106 16.45 23.63 7.69
CA LEU A 106 15.34 23.12 6.86
C LEU A 106 14.89 21.71 7.24
N GLU A 107 15.80 20.86 7.76
CA GLU A 107 15.57 19.43 7.99
C GLU A 107 14.87 18.75 6.79
N GLU A 108 15.42 18.93 5.58
CA GLU A 108 14.84 18.44 4.34
C GLU A 108 14.86 16.91 4.24
N GLY A 109 13.83 16.35 3.59
CA GLY A 109 13.77 14.95 3.21
C GLY A 109 14.68 14.64 2.01
N GLU A 110 15.09 13.37 1.87
CA GLU A 110 15.92 12.92 0.74
C GLU A 110 15.25 13.14 -0.61
N ASP A 111 13.91 13.09 -0.63
CA ASP A 111 13.08 13.24 -1.81
C ASP A 111 12.39 14.62 -1.89
N ASP A 112 12.88 15.65 -1.20
CA ASP A 112 12.30 16.99 -1.31
C ASP A 112 12.67 17.65 -2.65
N LEU A 113 11.71 18.35 -3.29
CA LEU A 113 11.97 19.15 -4.49
C LEU A 113 12.38 20.58 -4.08
N PHE A 114 13.45 21.11 -4.67
CA PHE A 114 13.90 22.47 -4.39
C PHE A 114 13.56 23.41 -5.55
N PHE A 115 12.96 24.56 -5.22
CA PHE A 115 12.75 25.67 -6.12
C PHE A 115 13.27 26.96 -5.49
N TYR A 116 13.83 27.83 -6.30
CA TYR A 116 14.51 29.04 -5.84
C TYR A 116 13.89 30.29 -6.45
N PHE A 117 13.59 31.26 -5.59
CA PHE A 117 13.12 32.57 -6.08
C PHE A 117 14.23 33.32 -6.82
N ARG A 118 15.50 33.11 -6.46
CA ARG A 118 16.67 33.71 -7.14
C ARG A 118 17.81 32.72 -7.22
N LYS A 119 18.63 32.82 -8.28
CA LYS A 119 19.77 31.91 -8.50
C LYS A 119 20.82 32.02 -7.40
N GLU A 120 21.02 33.22 -6.85
CA GLU A 120 21.95 33.51 -5.75
C GLU A 120 21.63 32.71 -4.46
N LEU A 121 20.41 32.19 -4.31
CA LEU A 121 20.00 31.39 -3.16
C LEU A 121 20.43 29.91 -3.28
N ALA A 122 20.86 29.47 -4.45
CA ALA A 122 21.18 28.07 -4.75
C ALA A 122 22.68 27.73 -4.69
N ASP A 123 23.52 28.59 -4.09
CA ASP A 123 24.88 28.28 -3.60
C ASP A 123 25.67 27.15 -4.32
N ASN A 124 26.16 27.39 -5.55
CA ASN A 124 26.95 26.45 -6.39
C ASN A 124 26.23 25.19 -6.89
N GLU A 125 24.90 25.12 -6.78
CA GLU A 125 24.08 24.03 -7.33
C GLU A 125 24.00 24.14 -8.85
N ALA A 126 24.28 23.03 -9.56
CA ALA A 126 24.39 23.02 -11.02
C ALA A 126 23.01 23.12 -11.72
N ASN A 127 21.99 22.44 -11.17
CA ASN A 127 20.66 22.30 -11.76
C ASN A 127 19.60 23.02 -10.91
N VAL A 128 19.59 24.35 -10.98
CA VAL A 128 18.71 25.20 -10.16
C VAL A 128 17.33 25.34 -10.81
N ASN A 129 16.28 24.81 -10.17
CA ASN A 129 14.91 25.10 -10.56
C ASN A 129 14.54 26.51 -10.08
N LEU A 130 14.45 27.46 -11.00
CA LEU A 130 14.02 28.83 -10.69
C LEU A 130 12.50 28.95 -10.77
N LEU A 131 11.91 29.68 -9.82
CA LEU A 131 10.50 30.06 -9.84
C LEU A 131 10.37 31.54 -9.43
N ARG A 132 10.51 32.42 -10.42
CA ARG A 132 10.52 33.89 -10.28
C ARG A 132 9.14 34.46 -10.61
N LEU A 133 8.24 34.54 -9.63
CA LEU A 133 6.94 35.18 -9.84
C LEU A 133 6.93 36.68 -9.52
N ASP A 134 6.19 37.43 -10.32
CA ASP A 134 5.86 38.82 -10.06
C ASP A 134 4.57 38.94 -9.23
N PHE A 135 4.57 39.91 -8.33
CA PHE A 135 3.49 40.24 -7.42
C PHE A 135 3.28 41.76 -7.28
N TYR A 136 3.92 42.57 -8.13
CA TYR A 136 3.78 44.02 -8.15
C TYR A 136 2.49 44.44 -8.88
N ASP A 137 1.88 45.52 -8.38
CA ASP A 137 0.72 46.14 -9.01
C ASP A 137 1.21 47.32 -9.86
N PHE A 138 1.30 47.12 -11.17
CA PHE A 138 1.80 48.12 -12.11
C PHE A 138 0.86 49.30 -12.32
N ASP A 139 -0.42 49.17 -11.97
CA ASP A 139 -1.38 50.26 -12.05
C ASP A 139 -1.26 51.15 -10.81
N LEU A 140 -1.11 50.53 -9.64
CA LEU A 140 -0.90 51.26 -8.39
C LEU A 140 0.49 51.90 -8.32
N PHE A 141 1.54 51.16 -8.66
CA PHE A 141 2.94 51.62 -8.65
C PHE A 141 3.40 51.97 -10.06
N CYS A 142 3.04 53.17 -10.51
CA CYS A 142 3.45 53.76 -11.77
C CYS A 142 3.87 55.22 -11.58
N ASP A 143 4.69 55.75 -12.49
CA ASP A 143 4.92 57.18 -12.54
C ASP A 143 3.70 57.89 -13.14
N ASP A 144 2.96 58.62 -12.31
CA ASP A 144 1.81 59.43 -12.72
C ASP A 144 2.19 60.87 -13.08
N ASN A 145 3.49 61.13 -13.28
CA ASN A 145 4.07 62.44 -13.59
C ASN A 145 3.81 63.52 -12.54
N ARG A 146 3.52 63.14 -11.28
CA ARG A 146 3.37 64.11 -10.21
C ARG A 146 4.68 64.82 -9.87
N GLU A 147 4.54 65.98 -9.22
CA GLU A 147 5.68 66.70 -8.66
C GLU A 147 6.43 65.82 -7.64
N LYS A 148 7.74 65.70 -7.83
CA LYS A 148 8.63 64.93 -6.95
C LYS A 148 9.24 65.90 -5.92
N ASP A 149 8.71 65.91 -4.71
CA ASP A 149 9.04 66.88 -3.65
C ASP A 149 9.57 66.25 -2.35
N LEU A 150 9.74 64.93 -2.30
CA LEU A 150 10.23 64.20 -1.11
C LEU A 150 11.58 63.52 -1.36
N ASP A 151 12.49 63.58 -0.39
CA ASP A 151 13.62 62.62 -0.33
C ASP A 151 13.26 61.52 0.67
N LEU A 152 13.56 60.28 0.33
CA LEU A 152 13.11 59.10 1.08
C LEU A 152 14.31 58.27 1.55
N LEU A 153 14.21 57.67 2.74
CA LEU A 153 15.18 56.69 3.26
C LEU A 153 14.42 55.42 3.64
N TYR A 154 14.80 54.26 3.10
CA TYR A 154 14.22 52.97 3.49
C TYR A 154 15.11 52.22 4.47
N LEU A 155 14.53 51.75 5.59
CA LEU A 155 15.21 50.98 6.64
C LEU A 155 14.38 49.83 7.20
N ASN A 156 14.96 48.64 7.22
CA ASN A 156 14.38 47.42 7.76
C ASN A 156 15.42 46.59 8.54
N ARG A 157 16.43 46.04 7.86
CA ARG A 157 17.42 45.13 8.45
C ARG A 157 18.64 45.85 9.00
N VAL A 158 18.90 47.07 8.53
CA VAL A 158 20.03 47.90 8.96
C VAL A 158 19.62 48.74 10.17
N SER A 159 20.44 48.70 11.23
CA SER A 159 20.15 49.45 12.46
C SER A 159 20.23 50.96 12.20
N PRO A 160 19.26 51.78 12.66
CA PRO A 160 19.33 53.24 12.55
C PRO A 160 20.62 53.85 13.11
N ASP A 161 21.24 53.22 14.11
CA ASP A 161 22.48 53.69 14.75
C ASP A 161 23.72 53.53 13.86
N SER A 162 23.64 52.70 12.81
CA SER A 162 24.74 52.43 11.88
C SER A 162 24.78 53.39 10.67
N ILE A 163 23.90 54.38 10.65
CA ILE A 163 23.69 55.29 9.52
C ILE A 163 24.25 56.67 9.84
N ASP A 164 25.06 57.20 8.94
CA ASP A 164 25.52 58.59 8.99
C ASP A 164 24.51 59.53 8.34
N TYR A 165 23.56 60.02 9.14
CA TYR A 165 22.52 60.96 8.68
C TYR A 165 23.08 62.31 8.20
N SER A 166 24.32 62.67 8.52
CA SER A 166 24.93 63.92 8.02
C SER A 166 25.19 63.90 6.51
N THR A 167 25.20 62.71 5.91
CA THR A 167 25.39 62.48 4.47
C THR A 167 24.08 62.44 3.68
N LEU A 168 22.93 62.63 4.34
CA LEU A 168 21.60 62.55 3.75
C LEU A 168 20.92 63.94 3.69
N PRO A 169 19.97 64.16 2.77
CA PRO A 169 19.20 65.40 2.69
C PRO A 169 18.47 65.77 3.98
N GLU A 170 18.45 67.06 4.32
CA GLU A 170 17.74 67.58 5.50
C GLU A 170 16.22 67.41 5.32
N GLY A 171 15.54 66.83 6.32
CA GLY A 171 14.09 66.57 6.27
C GLY A 171 13.69 65.29 5.53
N ILE A 172 14.63 64.38 5.26
CA ILE A 172 14.37 63.06 4.63
C ILE A 172 13.27 62.27 5.36
N LYS A 173 12.33 61.70 4.60
CA LYS A 173 11.25 60.89 5.15
C LYS A 173 11.67 59.43 5.26
N ILE A 174 11.66 58.89 6.48
CA ILE A 174 12.04 57.49 6.74
C ILE A 174 10.83 56.57 6.50
N LEU A 175 11.04 55.55 5.68
CA LEU A 175 10.14 54.42 5.44
C LEU A 175 10.68 53.21 6.21
N SER A 176 9.94 52.73 7.21
CA SER A 176 10.39 51.62 8.06
C SER A 176 9.34 50.52 8.17
N ILE A 177 9.80 49.27 8.21
CA ILE A 177 8.94 48.10 8.44
C ILE A 177 8.39 48.04 9.86
N SER A 178 9.02 48.72 10.84
CA SER A 178 8.50 48.84 12.20
C SER A 178 7.21 49.68 12.27
N ASN A 179 6.93 50.49 11.24
CA ASN A 179 5.69 51.24 11.08
C ASN A 179 5.29 51.28 9.58
N PRO A 180 4.80 50.14 9.04
CA PRO A 180 4.63 49.97 7.60
C PRO A 180 3.41 50.77 7.11
N LEU A 181 3.57 51.47 5.99
CA LEU A 181 2.44 52.11 5.29
C LEU A 181 1.66 51.06 4.47
N PRO A 182 0.31 51.14 4.43
CA PRO A 182 -0.48 50.38 3.46
C PRO A 182 -0.02 50.64 2.03
N LEU A 183 -0.15 49.66 1.11
CA LEU A 183 0.39 49.78 -0.25
C LEU A 183 -0.09 51.04 -1.00
N ASN A 184 -1.36 51.41 -0.83
CA ASN A 184 -1.91 52.63 -1.41
C ASN A 184 -1.19 53.89 -0.92
N GLU A 185 -0.98 54.02 0.39
CA GLU A 185 -0.28 55.17 0.98
C GLU A 185 1.20 55.17 0.61
N LEU A 186 1.83 53.99 0.61
CA LEU A 186 3.22 53.82 0.16
C LEU A 186 3.39 54.28 -1.29
N ALA A 187 2.49 53.87 -2.20
CA ALA A 187 2.50 54.30 -3.58
C ALA A 187 2.37 55.83 -3.70
N GLN A 188 1.48 56.46 -2.92
CA GLN A 188 1.34 57.93 -2.92
C GLN A 188 2.64 58.63 -2.49
N VAL A 189 3.37 58.07 -1.51
CA VAL A 189 4.65 58.61 -1.04
C VAL A 189 5.76 58.37 -2.06
N LEU A 190 5.90 57.15 -2.59
CA LEU A 190 6.94 56.80 -3.56
C LEU A 190 6.79 57.60 -4.87
N LYS A 191 5.57 57.83 -5.34
CA LYS A 191 5.30 58.68 -6.52
C LYS A 191 5.78 60.11 -6.34
N ARG A 192 5.91 60.62 -5.11
CA ARG A 192 6.43 61.97 -4.79
C ARG A 192 7.95 61.97 -4.52
N GLY A 193 8.59 60.81 -4.49
CA GLY A 193 10.01 60.67 -4.20
C GLY A 193 10.89 61.22 -5.32
N ARG A 194 11.76 62.18 -4.99
CA ARG A 194 12.88 62.62 -5.84
C ARG A 194 13.93 61.54 -5.94
N VAL A 195 14.28 60.94 -4.80
CA VAL A 195 15.27 59.87 -4.66
C VAL A 195 14.94 59.02 -3.43
N LEU A 196 15.18 57.71 -3.50
CA LEU A 196 15.12 56.78 -2.37
C LEU A 196 16.53 56.30 -1.99
N TYR A 197 17.00 56.69 -0.81
CA TYR A 197 18.22 56.15 -0.22
C TYR A 197 17.94 54.81 0.46
N THR A 198 18.84 53.84 0.31
CA THR A 198 18.76 52.56 1.00
C THR A 198 20.14 52.00 1.30
N TYR A 199 20.25 51.28 2.42
CA TYR A 199 21.44 50.50 2.79
C TYR A 199 21.24 48.99 2.58
N GLU A 200 20.07 48.61 2.06
CA GLU A 200 19.67 47.22 1.86
C GLU A 200 18.87 47.01 0.59
N ALA A 201 19.00 45.82 0.01
CA ALA A 201 18.18 45.37 -1.11
C ALA A 201 16.77 45.00 -0.62
N SER A 202 15.75 45.63 -1.23
CA SER A 202 14.35 45.42 -0.89
C SER A 202 13.43 45.58 -2.09
N SER A 203 12.29 44.89 -2.08
CA SER A 203 11.18 45.09 -3.03
C SER A 203 10.70 46.54 -3.05
N THR A 204 10.83 47.28 -1.94
CA THR A 204 10.48 48.71 -1.89
C THR A 204 11.34 49.54 -2.84
N CYS A 205 12.58 49.13 -3.13
CA CYS A 205 13.43 49.77 -4.13
C CYS A 205 12.83 49.63 -5.53
N VAL A 206 12.32 48.44 -5.87
CA VAL A 206 11.64 48.20 -7.15
C VAL A 206 10.38 49.04 -7.26
N LEU A 207 9.54 49.05 -6.22
CA LEU A 207 8.33 49.87 -6.17
C LEU A 207 8.63 51.37 -6.36
N ALA A 208 9.74 51.86 -5.79
CA ALA A 208 10.17 53.24 -5.97
C ALA A 208 10.55 53.54 -7.42
N THR A 209 11.32 52.64 -8.05
CA THR A 209 11.72 52.79 -9.46
C THR A 209 10.53 52.79 -10.41
N LEU A 210 9.52 51.93 -10.17
CA LEU A 210 8.27 51.89 -10.95
C LEU A 210 7.46 53.20 -10.82
N CYS A 211 7.51 53.84 -9.65
CA CYS A 211 6.90 55.15 -9.39
C CYS A 211 7.71 56.35 -9.92
N GLY A 212 8.79 56.12 -10.68
CA GLY A 212 9.65 57.17 -11.22
C GLY A 212 10.64 57.77 -10.21
N CYS A 213 10.88 57.08 -9.08
CA CYS A 213 11.82 57.49 -8.03
C CYS A 213 13.13 56.67 -8.14
N PRO A 214 14.27 57.26 -8.54
CA PRO A 214 15.56 56.56 -8.58
C PRO A 214 16.03 56.16 -7.18
N VAL A 215 16.70 55.02 -7.09
CA VAL A 215 17.23 54.48 -5.83
C VAL A 215 18.72 54.75 -5.73
N ILE A 216 19.19 55.21 -4.58
CA ILE A 216 20.62 55.34 -4.27
C ILE A 216 21.00 54.26 -3.26
N SER A 217 21.91 53.38 -3.65
CA SER A 217 22.45 52.35 -2.78
C SER A 217 23.66 52.87 -1.99
N ARG A 218 23.66 52.59 -0.69
CA ARG A 218 24.78 52.85 0.22
C ARG A 218 25.14 51.57 0.98
N ILE A 219 26.34 51.53 1.54
CA ILE A 219 26.81 50.40 2.36
C ILE A 219 26.99 50.91 3.79
N ALA A 220 26.36 50.21 4.76
CA ALA A 220 26.54 50.47 6.18
C ALA A 220 27.59 49.49 6.76
N PRO A 221 28.54 49.96 7.59
CA PRO A 221 29.55 49.10 8.20
C PRO A 221 28.93 47.96 9.02
N GLY A 222 29.32 46.71 8.76
CA GLY A 222 28.81 45.51 9.44
C GLY A 222 27.49 44.96 8.87
N TYR A 223 26.92 45.61 7.85
CA TYR A 223 25.68 45.21 7.17
C TYR A 223 25.87 44.99 5.66
N GLU A 224 27.11 44.78 5.21
CA GLU A 224 27.50 44.68 3.79
C GLU A 224 26.71 43.59 3.04
N LYS A 225 26.38 42.50 3.74
CA LYS A 225 25.62 41.36 3.18
C LYS A 225 24.18 41.69 2.77
N TYR A 226 23.64 42.84 3.19
CA TYR A 226 22.29 43.26 2.84
C TYR A 226 22.26 44.30 1.71
N ALA A 227 23.40 44.92 1.39
CA ALA A 227 23.48 45.97 0.38
C ALA A 227 23.12 45.46 -1.02
N ILE A 228 22.74 46.38 -1.91
CA ILE A 228 22.48 46.04 -3.32
C ILE A 228 23.83 45.69 -3.97
N THR A 229 23.93 44.52 -4.59
CA THR A 229 25.10 44.09 -5.36
C THR A 229 24.85 44.21 -6.86
N GLN A 230 25.89 44.02 -7.69
CA GLN A 230 25.70 43.95 -9.15
C GLN A 230 24.77 42.80 -9.56
N GLU A 231 24.80 41.68 -8.84
CA GLU A 231 23.95 40.52 -9.11
C GLU A 231 22.49 40.83 -8.77
N THR A 232 22.22 41.44 -7.60
CA THR A 232 20.87 41.91 -7.23
C THR A 232 20.34 43.00 -8.16
N MET A 233 21.23 43.81 -8.76
CA MET A 233 20.86 44.81 -9.77
C MET A 233 20.50 44.16 -11.11
N SER A 234 21.06 43.00 -11.43
CA SER A 234 20.69 42.24 -12.63
C SER A 234 19.25 41.73 -12.58
N ASP A 235 18.72 41.45 -11.37
CA ASP A 235 17.33 41.03 -11.15
C ASP A 235 16.28 42.12 -11.45
N ILE A 236 16.70 43.39 -11.58
CA ILE A 236 15.84 44.52 -11.99
C ILE A 236 16.20 45.04 -13.38
N GLY A 237 16.92 44.22 -14.17
CA GLY A 237 17.32 44.55 -15.53
C GLY A 237 18.54 45.46 -15.65
N ASN A 238 19.34 45.61 -14.58
CA ASN A 238 20.48 46.54 -14.49
C ASN A 238 20.10 48.03 -14.60
N VAL A 239 18.90 48.41 -14.13
CA VAL A 239 18.38 49.78 -14.24
C VAL A 239 17.75 50.22 -12.91
N GLY A 240 17.77 51.53 -12.62
CA GLY A 240 17.00 52.13 -11.51
C GLY A 240 17.76 52.38 -10.20
N VAL A 241 19.00 51.90 -10.09
CA VAL A 241 19.87 52.11 -8.94
C VAL A 241 21.10 52.93 -9.34
N ALA A 242 21.45 53.94 -8.54
CA ALA A 242 22.69 54.70 -8.58
C ALA A 242 23.58 54.34 -7.38
N TRP A 243 24.89 54.36 -7.57
CA TRP A 243 25.88 54.12 -6.51
C TRP A 243 26.27 55.40 -5.78
N SER A 244 26.08 56.55 -6.43
CA SER A 244 26.28 57.87 -5.85
C SER A 244 25.07 58.80 -6.01
N ASP A 245 25.08 59.88 -5.23
CA ASP A 245 24.16 61.01 -5.30
C ASP A 245 24.66 62.12 -6.25
N ASP A 246 25.62 61.81 -7.13
CA ASP A 246 26.02 62.71 -8.20
C ASP A 246 24.81 63.03 -9.10
N PRO A 247 24.44 64.32 -9.26
CA PRO A 247 23.33 64.73 -10.11
C PRO A 247 23.38 64.16 -11.54
N ALA A 248 24.57 63.93 -12.09
CA ALA A 248 24.74 63.34 -13.42
C ALA A 248 24.35 61.85 -13.47
N GLU A 249 24.75 61.07 -12.44
CA GLU A 249 24.41 59.65 -12.32
C GLU A 249 22.92 59.46 -12.06
N VAL A 250 22.35 60.24 -11.13
CA VAL A 250 20.91 60.20 -10.80
C VAL A 250 20.04 60.57 -12.00
N ALA A 251 20.44 61.57 -12.80
CA ALA A 251 19.74 61.94 -14.02
C ALA A 251 19.80 60.84 -15.09
N SER A 252 20.95 60.17 -15.23
CA SER A 252 21.12 59.03 -16.14
C SER A 252 20.22 57.86 -15.74
N VAL A 253 20.19 57.50 -14.46
CA VAL A 253 19.30 56.44 -13.92
C VAL A 253 17.85 56.81 -14.15
N LYS A 254 17.45 58.04 -13.84
CA LYS A 254 16.09 58.55 -14.02
C LYS A 254 15.61 58.44 -15.47
N SER A 255 16.46 58.74 -16.45
CA SER A 255 16.12 58.64 -17.87
C SER A 255 15.82 57.21 -18.35
N ASN A 256 16.32 56.21 -17.63
CA ASN A 256 16.17 54.80 -17.97
C ASN A 256 15.09 54.07 -17.15
N LEU A 257 14.43 54.72 -16.18
CA LEU A 257 13.48 54.04 -15.26
C LEU A 257 12.33 53.30 -15.97
N HIS A 258 11.89 53.76 -17.14
CA HIS A 258 10.88 53.08 -17.95
C HIS A 258 11.25 51.63 -18.29
N LYS A 259 12.55 51.32 -18.43
CA LYS A 259 13.05 49.98 -18.73
C LYS A 259 12.84 48.97 -17.60
N VAL A 260 12.62 49.43 -16.37
CA VAL A 260 12.34 48.54 -15.23
C VAL A 260 10.98 47.86 -15.46
N LYS A 261 9.96 48.62 -15.87
CA LYS A 261 8.64 48.07 -16.20
C LYS A 261 8.73 47.08 -17.37
N GLU A 262 9.41 47.45 -18.46
CA GLU A 262 9.63 46.57 -19.62
C GLU A 262 10.39 45.27 -19.28
N HIS A 263 11.25 45.30 -18.25
CA HIS A 263 11.96 44.11 -17.78
C HIS A 263 11.00 43.14 -17.08
N TYR A 264 10.17 43.63 -16.15
CA TYR A 264 9.22 42.78 -15.44
C TYR A 264 8.09 42.26 -16.34
N GLU A 265 7.62 43.05 -17.32
CA GLU A 265 6.68 42.57 -18.34
C GLU A 265 7.25 41.41 -19.17
N ARG A 266 8.57 41.41 -19.45
CA ARG A 266 9.25 40.28 -20.14
C ARG A 266 9.53 39.07 -19.23
N LEU A 267 9.57 39.28 -17.91
CA LEU A 267 9.77 38.19 -16.96
C LEU A 267 8.53 37.29 -16.85
N GLU A 268 7.34 37.81 -17.16
CA GLU A 268 6.09 37.05 -17.12
C GLU A 268 6.12 35.82 -18.06
N ASP A 269 6.63 35.99 -19.30
CA ASP A 269 6.79 34.88 -20.25
C ASP A 269 7.77 33.81 -19.74
N THR A 270 8.86 34.25 -19.09
CA THR A 270 9.87 33.35 -18.51
C THR A 270 9.31 32.63 -17.27
N PHE A 271 8.50 33.32 -16.47
CA PHE A 271 7.83 32.76 -15.31
C PHE A 271 6.84 31.66 -15.71
N LEU A 272 6.05 31.85 -16.77
CA LEU A 272 5.12 30.80 -17.23
C LEU A 272 5.85 29.51 -17.63
N GLN A 273 7.04 29.61 -18.23
CA GLN A 273 7.88 28.45 -18.50
C GLN A 273 8.36 27.77 -17.21
N GLN A 274 8.80 28.56 -16.22
CA GLN A 274 9.20 28.05 -14.91
C GLN A 274 8.05 27.40 -14.15
N LEU A 275 6.85 27.95 -14.23
CA LEU A 275 5.65 27.40 -13.61
C LEU A 275 5.23 26.07 -14.27
N ASN A 276 5.43 25.92 -15.58
CA ASN A 276 5.22 24.63 -16.25
C ASN A 276 6.21 23.57 -15.76
N VAL A 277 7.50 23.91 -15.63
CA VAL A 277 8.50 23.00 -15.04
C VAL A 277 8.14 22.65 -13.59
N PHE A 278 7.65 23.62 -12.82
CA PHE A 278 7.14 23.38 -11.48
C PHE A 278 6.00 22.37 -11.47
N PHE A 279 5.02 22.50 -12.37
CA PHE A 279 3.94 21.52 -12.52
C PHE A 279 4.45 20.14 -12.96
N GLU A 280 5.32 20.06 -13.97
CA GLU A 280 5.88 18.80 -14.47
C GLU A 280 6.57 18.02 -13.35
N LEU A 281 7.55 18.63 -12.66
CA LEU A 281 8.32 17.95 -11.62
C LEU A 281 7.47 17.54 -10.41
N THR A 282 6.55 18.41 -9.96
CA THR A 282 5.76 18.12 -8.77
C THR A 282 4.63 17.12 -9.04
N GLN A 283 4.00 17.17 -10.21
CA GLN A 283 2.98 16.20 -10.61
C GLN A 283 3.60 14.84 -10.95
N GLU A 284 4.73 14.80 -11.68
CA GLU A 284 5.45 13.55 -11.96
C GLU A 284 5.86 12.86 -10.65
N LYS A 285 6.40 13.61 -9.68
CA LYS A 285 6.75 13.06 -8.37
C LYS A 285 5.52 12.55 -7.60
N SER A 286 4.38 13.22 -7.74
CA SER A 286 3.11 12.77 -7.15
C SER A 286 2.57 11.52 -7.84
N GLU A 287 2.76 11.37 -9.16
CA GLU A 287 2.43 10.16 -9.91
C GLU A 287 3.34 8.99 -9.54
N GLN A 288 4.65 9.23 -9.38
CA GLN A 288 5.60 8.24 -8.87
C GLN A 288 5.20 7.80 -7.45
N TYR A 289 4.87 8.75 -6.57
CA TYR A 289 4.34 8.44 -5.25
C TYR A 289 3.03 7.66 -5.34
N ALA A 290 2.12 8.01 -6.26
CA ALA A 290 0.89 7.27 -6.51
C ALA A 290 1.15 5.85 -7.06
N CYS A 291 2.18 5.65 -7.87
CA CYS A 291 2.58 4.32 -8.35
C CYS A 291 3.15 3.47 -7.20
N THR A 292 3.87 4.09 -6.25
CA THR A 292 4.30 3.39 -5.03
C THR A 292 3.15 3.14 -4.05
N LYS A 293 2.12 3.99 -4.08
CA LYS A 293 0.90 3.88 -3.28
C LYS A 293 -0.18 3.25 -4.16
N THR A 294 -0.04 1.93 -4.43
CA THR A 294 -1.01 1.07 -5.14
C THR A 294 -2.39 1.72 -5.18
N VAL A 295 -2.79 2.24 -6.35
CA VAL A 295 -4.15 2.73 -6.54
C VAL A 295 -5.05 1.57 -6.12
N ARG A 296 -5.83 1.78 -5.05
CA ARG A 296 -6.72 0.77 -4.48
C ARG A 296 -7.97 0.65 -5.34
N ASP A 297 -7.78 0.31 -6.61
CA ASP A 297 -8.86 0.00 -7.53
C ASP A 297 -8.67 -1.40 -8.12
N LEU A 298 -9.78 -2.01 -8.54
CA LEU A 298 -9.78 -3.38 -9.03
C LEU A 298 -9.12 -3.51 -10.42
N LYS A 299 -9.09 -2.42 -11.22
CA LYS A 299 -8.43 -2.39 -12.53
C LYS A 299 -6.92 -2.49 -12.39
N GLY A 300 -6.32 -1.67 -11.53
CA GLY A 300 -4.90 -1.71 -11.19
C GLY A 300 -4.52 -2.99 -10.45
N TRP A 301 -5.40 -3.48 -9.56
CA TRP A 301 -5.18 -4.78 -8.92
C TRP A 301 -5.10 -5.92 -9.94
N LEU A 302 -6.02 -5.95 -10.92
CA LEU A 302 -6.01 -6.97 -11.98
C LEU A 302 -4.79 -6.83 -12.90
N SER A 303 -4.37 -5.60 -13.25
CA SER A 303 -3.21 -5.40 -14.15
C SER A 303 -1.88 -5.87 -13.55
N THR A 304 -1.78 -6.02 -12.23
CA THR A 304 -0.60 -6.62 -11.58
C THR A 304 -0.56 -8.15 -11.67
N ARG A 305 -1.64 -8.80 -12.12
CA ARG A 305 -1.76 -10.26 -12.25
C ARG A 305 -1.27 -10.76 -13.61
N GLU A 306 -0.02 -10.46 -13.91
CA GLU A 306 0.66 -10.91 -15.12
C GLU A 306 1.80 -11.88 -14.83
N VAL A 307 1.86 -12.96 -15.59
CA VAL A 307 2.92 -13.97 -15.44
C VAL A 307 4.26 -13.37 -15.89
N SER A 308 5.26 -13.43 -15.00
CA SER A 308 6.59 -12.88 -15.26
C SER A 308 7.31 -13.64 -16.37
N SER A 309 8.37 -13.06 -16.94
CA SER A 309 9.22 -13.73 -17.94
C SER A 309 9.74 -15.08 -17.46
N GLY A 310 10.19 -15.16 -16.20
CA GLY A 310 10.67 -16.39 -15.58
C GLY A 310 9.56 -17.40 -15.37
N GLN A 311 8.38 -16.96 -14.95
CA GLN A 311 7.20 -17.82 -14.83
C GLN A 311 6.78 -18.38 -16.21
N LYS A 312 6.81 -17.57 -17.28
CA LYS A 312 6.53 -18.03 -18.65
C LYS A 312 7.50 -19.14 -19.10
N ILE A 313 8.79 -19.03 -18.75
CA ILE A 313 9.79 -20.10 -19.01
C ILE A 313 9.39 -21.40 -18.29
N LEU A 314 9.01 -21.30 -17.02
CA LEU A 314 8.62 -22.46 -16.19
C LEU A 314 7.29 -23.08 -16.66
N ILE A 315 6.31 -22.28 -17.05
CA ILE A 315 5.03 -22.73 -17.62
C ILE A 315 5.28 -23.46 -18.93
N LYS A 316 6.08 -22.88 -19.83
CA LYS A 316 6.43 -23.51 -21.11
C LYS A 316 7.11 -24.87 -20.91
N LYS A 317 8.05 -24.94 -19.96
CA LYS A 317 8.68 -26.22 -19.58
C LYS A 317 7.66 -27.22 -19.04
N ALA A 318 6.71 -26.77 -18.22
CA ALA A 318 5.64 -27.62 -17.71
C ALA A 318 4.73 -28.14 -18.83
N PHE A 319 4.42 -27.31 -19.85
CA PHE A 319 3.66 -27.71 -21.04
C PHE A 319 4.40 -28.77 -21.88
N ASP A 320 5.73 -28.66 -21.99
CA ASP A 320 6.54 -29.64 -22.71
C ASP A 320 6.65 -30.98 -21.96
N GLU A 321 6.63 -30.95 -20.62
CA GLU A 321 6.78 -32.12 -19.75
C GLU A 321 5.44 -32.85 -19.45
N HIS A 322 4.32 -32.13 -19.29
CA HIS A 322 3.00 -32.69 -18.97
C HIS A 322 2.15 -32.81 -20.23
N ARG A 323 2.03 -34.05 -20.75
CA ARG A 323 1.50 -34.35 -22.09
C ARG A 323 0.00 -34.09 -22.34
N VAL A 324 -0.79 -33.65 -21.36
CA VAL A 324 -2.23 -33.38 -21.58
C VAL A 324 -2.67 -32.18 -20.74
N MET A 325 -2.84 -31.04 -21.41
CA MET A 325 -3.50 -29.86 -20.84
C MET A 325 -4.99 -29.90 -21.20
N PRO A 326 -5.89 -29.48 -20.28
CA PRO A 326 -7.33 -29.55 -20.52
C PRO A 326 -7.74 -28.62 -21.67
N LYS A 327 -8.51 -29.16 -22.62
CA LYS A 327 -9.07 -28.39 -23.72
C LYS A 327 -10.38 -27.73 -23.29
N PHE A 328 -10.42 -26.40 -23.35
CA PHE A 328 -11.61 -25.60 -23.05
C PHE A 328 -12.44 -25.35 -24.31
N CYS A 329 -13.75 -25.51 -24.21
CA CYS A 329 -14.72 -25.02 -25.18
C CYS A 329 -15.51 -23.87 -24.55
N ILE A 330 -15.46 -22.69 -25.16
CA ILE A 330 -16.21 -21.50 -24.74
C ILE A 330 -17.45 -21.36 -25.63
N ALA A 331 -18.64 -21.57 -25.07
CA ALA A 331 -19.90 -21.36 -25.76
C ALA A 331 -20.39 -19.92 -25.53
N ILE A 332 -20.36 -19.08 -26.57
CA ILE A 332 -20.81 -17.68 -26.49
C ILE A 332 -22.27 -17.60 -26.93
N LEU A 333 -23.15 -17.25 -26.00
CA LEU A 333 -24.57 -17.02 -26.20
C LEU A 333 -24.82 -15.57 -26.65
N ASN A 334 -24.99 -15.35 -27.95
CA ASN A 334 -25.35 -14.05 -28.54
C ASN A 334 -26.86 -13.97 -28.81
N ILE A 335 -27.64 -13.80 -27.74
CA ILE A 335 -29.12 -13.79 -27.76
C ILE A 335 -29.67 -12.41 -28.19
N GLY A 336 -28.94 -11.32 -27.88
CA GLY A 336 -29.37 -9.94 -28.17
C GLY A 336 -28.96 -9.39 -29.53
N GLY A 337 -28.13 -10.12 -30.29
CA GLY A 337 -27.66 -9.70 -31.61
C GLY A 337 -26.69 -8.52 -31.61
N ASN A 338 -26.17 -8.10 -30.44
CA ASN A 338 -25.19 -7.01 -30.37
C ASN A 338 -23.83 -7.50 -30.88
N LYS A 339 -23.44 -6.99 -32.06
CA LYS A 339 -22.20 -7.37 -32.72
C LYS A 339 -20.97 -6.83 -31.99
N ASP A 340 -21.04 -5.62 -31.43
CA ASP A 340 -19.89 -4.98 -30.78
C ASP A 340 -19.51 -5.74 -29.50
N ASP A 341 -20.52 -6.12 -28.70
CA ASP A 341 -20.34 -6.94 -27.51
C ASP A 341 -19.73 -8.31 -27.84
N LEU A 342 -20.20 -8.94 -28.93
CA LEU A 342 -19.68 -10.21 -29.39
C LEU A 342 -18.21 -10.09 -29.83
N TYR A 343 -17.86 -9.08 -30.62
CA TYR A 343 -16.48 -8.87 -31.07
C TYR A 343 -15.56 -8.57 -29.88
N SER A 344 -16.00 -7.75 -28.92
CA SER A 344 -15.25 -7.51 -27.68
C SER A 344 -14.94 -8.80 -26.91
N THR A 345 -15.93 -9.69 -26.78
CA THR A 345 -15.74 -11.02 -26.17
C THR A 345 -14.72 -11.86 -26.95
N ILE A 346 -14.84 -11.92 -28.28
CA ILE A 346 -13.92 -12.69 -29.15
C ILE A 346 -12.50 -12.15 -29.07
N ASP A 347 -12.32 -10.83 -29.11
CA ASP A 347 -11.01 -10.17 -29.05
C ASP A 347 -10.30 -10.45 -27.72
N SER A 348 -11.02 -10.33 -26.59
CA SER A 348 -10.48 -10.68 -25.28
C SER A 348 -10.12 -12.17 -25.16
N LEU A 349 -10.95 -13.06 -25.71
CA LEU A 349 -10.67 -14.50 -25.75
C LEU A 349 -9.48 -14.84 -26.66
N ALA A 350 -9.28 -14.09 -27.75
CA ALA A 350 -8.12 -14.23 -28.63
C ALA A 350 -6.82 -13.85 -27.90
N VAL A 351 -6.83 -12.83 -27.02
CA VAL A 351 -5.70 -12.51 -26.15
C VAL A 351 -5.45 -13.64 -25.16
N ALA A 352 -6.47 -14.14 -24.48
CA ALA A 352 -6.33 -15.27 -23.56
C ALA A 352 -5.78 -16.54 -24.26
N ARG A 353 -6.16 -16.76 -25.53
CA ARG A 353 -5.65 -17.85 -26.37
C ARG A 353 -4.15 -17.75 -26.69
N GLN A 354 -3.59 -16.55 -26.72
CA GLN A 354 -2.14 -16.38 -26.92
C GLN A 354 -1.35 -16.92 -25.73
N GLU A 355 -1.89 -16.79 -24.52
CA GLU A 355 -1.28 -17.31 -23.29
C GLU A 355 -1.66 -18.80 -23.05
N TYR A 356 -2.86 -19.23 -23.48
CA TYR A 356 -3.32 -20.63 -23.37
C TYR A 356 -3.91 -21.17 -24.69
N PRO A 357 -3.16 -21.97 -25.49
CA PRO A 357 -3.56 -22.34 -26.85
C PRO A 357 -4.64 -23.43 -26.94
N TYR A 358 -5.05 -24.07 -25.84
CA TYR A 358 -6.02 -25.17 -25.82
C TYR A 358 -7.47 -24.70 -25.65
N ILE A 359 -7.84 -23.65 -26.38
CA ILE A 359 -9.18 -23.05 -26.35
C ILE A 359 -9.90 -23.33 -27.69
N GLU A 360 -11.17 -23.65 -27.66
CA GLU A 360 -12.07 -23.59 -28.80
C GLU A 360 -13.27 -22.74 -28.43
N CYS A 361 -13.90 -22.13 -29.44
CA CYS A 361 -15.05 -21.27 -29.24
C CYS A 361 -16.19 -21.69 -30.16
N VAL A 362 -17.40 -21.73 -29.63
CA VAL A 362 -18.62 -21.94 -30.40
C VAL A 362 -19.59 -20.79 -30.12
N ILE A 363 -19.91 -20.02 -31.16
CA ILE A 363 -20.85 -18.91 -31.07
C ILE A 363 -22.24 -19.45 -31.39
N LEU A 364 -23.17 -19.26 -30.46
CA LEU A 364 -24.58 -19.60 -30.57
C LEU A 364 -25.37 -18.30 -30.76
N THR A 365 -25.97 -18.11 -31.93
CA THR A 365 -26.63 -16.84 -32.26
C THR A 365 -27.90 -17.01 -33.08
N VAL A 366 -28.72 -15.96 -33.13
CA VAL A 366 -29.93 -15.89 -33.94
C VAL A 366 -29.66 -15.39 -35.37
N ASP A 367 -28.59 -14.63 -35.56
CA ASP A 367 -28.28 -13.95 -36.83
C ASP A 367 -27.04 -14.51 -37.51
N HIS A 368 -26.95 -14.33 -38.83
CA HIS A 368 -25.69 -14.60 -39.53
C HIS A 368 -24.64 -13.54 -39.18
N ILE A 369 -23.43 -13.98 -38.83
CA ILE A 369 -22.32 -13.12 -38.43
C ILE A 369 -21.12 -13.42 -39.33
N GLU A 370 -20.47 -12.37 -39.83
CA GLU A 370 -19.23 -12.49 -40.60
C GLU A 370 -18.06 -12.54 -39.62
N LEU A 371 -17.32 -13.66 -39.62
CA LEU A 371 -16.11 -13.83 -38.81
C LEU A 371 -14.88 -13.44 -39.64
N SER A 372 -13.87 -12.86 -38.99
CA SER A 372 -12.59 -12.58 -39.66
C SER A 372 -11.82 -13.86 -39.96
N GLU A 373 -11.06 -13.87 -41.06
CA GLU A 373 -10.22 -15.04 -41.44
C GLU A 373 -9.21 -15.44 -40.34
N SER A 374 -8.86 -14.54 -39.43
CA SER A 374 -7.90 -14.81 -38.34
C SER A 374 -8.48 -15.63 -37.18
N VAL A 375 -9.81 -15.75 -37.06
CA VAL A 375 -10.46 -16.49 -35.97
C VAL A 375 -11.18 -17.76 -36.43
N THR A 376 -11.37 -17.95 -37.73
CA THR A 376 -12.11 -19.11 -38.28
C THR A 376 -11.49 -20.48 -37.98
N ASP A 377 -10.21 -20.52 -37.61
CA ASP A 377 -9.50 -21.77 -37.30
C ASP A 377 -9.88 -22.38 -35.95
N TRP A 378 -10.46 -21.60 -35.03
CA TRP A 378 -10.79 -22.04 -33.66
C TRP A 378 -12.14 -21.55 -33.15
N VAL A 379 -12.86 -20.76 -33.96
CA VAL A 379 -14.22 -20.27 -33.68
C VAL A 379 -15.19 -20.91 -34.67
N SER A 380 -16.22 -21.56 -34.16
CA SER A 380 -17.34 -22.11 -34.94
C SER A 380 -18.63 -21.32 -34.71
N LEU A 381 -19.51 -21.28 -35.69
CA LEU A 381 -20.79 -20.56 -35.64
C LEU A 381 -21.97 -21.53 -35.79
N LEU A 382 -22.90 -21.52 -34.85
CA LEU A 382 -24.18 -22.23 -34.93
C LEU A 382 -25.32 -21.22 -34.83
N ILE A 383 -26.27 -21.32 -35.76
CA ILE A 383 -27.40 -20.38 -35.88
C ILE A 383 -28.70 -21.13 -35.59
N ALA A 384 -29.49 -20.61 -34.65
CA ALA A 384 -30.85 -21.08 -34.38
C ALA A 384 -31.72 -19.97 -33.80
N GLU A 385 -33.04 -20.10 -33.95
CA GLU A 385 -34.01 -19.17 -33.36
C GLU A 385 -33.92 -19.13 -31.82
N GLN A 386 -33.52 -20.25 -31.19
CA GLN A 386 -33.29 -20.36 -29.75
C GLN A 386 -31.88 -20.87 -29.47
N PRO A 387 -30.87 -19.99 -29.38
CA PRO A 387 -29.47 -20.39 -29.31
C PRO A 387 -29.11 -21.31 -28.13
N HIS A 388 -29.75 -21.14 -26.96
CA HIS A 388 -29.50 -21.97 -25.78
C HIS A 388 -29.81 -23.47 -26.02
N THR A 389 -30.76 -23.79 -26.91
CA THR A 389 -31.11 -25.19 -27.23
C THR A 389 -29.99 -25.93 -27.96
N LEU A 390 -29.04 -25.21 -28.56
CA LEU A 390 -27.89 -25.77 -29.26
C LEU A 390 -26.76 -26.19 -28.31
N LEU A 391 -26.81 -25.85 -27.01
CA LEU A 391 -25.76 -26.21 -26.06
C LEU A 391 -25.53 -27.72 -25.99
N ASN A 392 -26.60 -28.52 -26.02
CA ASN A 392 -26.50 -29.98 -26.04
C ASN A 392 -25.88 -30.50 -27.34
N GLN A 393 -26.15 -29.84 -28.48
CA GLN A 393 -25.48 -30.15 -29.73
C GLN A 393 -23.96 -29.90 -29.64
N VAL A 394 -23.53 -28.85 -28.93
CA VAL A 394 -22.10 -28.57 -28.69
C VAL A 394 -21.46 -29.71 -27.91
N ILE A 395 -22.10 -30.15 -26.82
CA ILE A 395 -21.63 -31.27 -25.97
C ILE A 395 -21.44 -32.55 -26.80
N GLU A 396 -22.38 -32.85 -27.68
CA GLU A 396 -22.35 -34.07 -28.50
C GLU A 396 -21.32 -34.02 -29.64
N GLN A 397 -21.23 -32.89 -30.35
CA GLN A 397 -20.50 -32.81 -31.62
C GLN A 397 -19.04 -32.39 -31.50
N TYR A 398 -18.68 -31.62 -30.48
CA TYR A 398 -17.33 -31.06 -30.32
C TYR A 398 -16.51 -31.89 -29.34
N ASN A 399 -15.19 -31.95 -29.58
CA ASN A 399 -14.26 -32.68 -28.74
C ASN A 399 -13.50 -31.71 -27.82
N PHE A 400 -13.87 -31.66 -26.55
CA PHE A 400 -13.28 -30.83 -25.50
C PHE A 400 -13.35 -31.54 -24.15
N ASP A 401 -12.56 -31.09 -23.19
CA ASP A 401 -12.57 -31.62 -21.82
C ASP A 401 -13.53 -30.85 -20.92
N TRP A 402 -13.57 -29.52 -21.09
CA TRP A 402 -14.34 -28.60 -20.26
C TRP A 402 -15.16 -27.60 -21.11
N LEU A 403 -16.41 -27.36 -20.72
CA LEU A 403 -17.31 -26.38 -21.34
C LEU A 403 -17.55 -25.20 -20.39
N GLN A 404 -17.44 -23.96 -20.89
CA GLN A 404 -17.90 -22.75 -20.20
C GLN A 404 -18.91 -22.02 -21.07
N CYS A 405 -20.03 -21.61 -20.48
CA CYS A 405 -21.05 -20.81 -21.16
C CYS A 405 -20.88 -19.34 -20.78
N VAL A 406 -20.87 -18.43 -21.75
CA VAL A 406 -20.77 -16.98 -21.53
C VAL A 406 -21.74 -16.22 -22.43
N TYR A 407 -22.05 -14.98 -22.08
CA TYR A 407 -22.88 -14.11 -22.93
C TYR A 407 -21.98 -13.19 -23.77
N SER A 408 -22.48 -12.71 -24.90
CA SER A 408 -21.83 -11.60 -25.60
C SER A 408 -21.72 -10.38 -24.67
N GLY A 409 -20.55 -9.74 -24.65
CA GLY A 409 -20.22 -8.62 -23.77
C GLY A 409 -19.40 -9.01 -22.54
N THR A 410 -19.21 -10.31 -22.30
CA THR A 410 -18.23 -10.80 -21.32
C THR A 410 -16.81 -10.59 -21.83
N TYR A 411 -15.89 -10.19 -20.96
CA TYR A 411 -14.48 -9.95 -21.27
C TYR A 411 -13.59 -10.93 -20.51
N PHE A 412 -12.71 -11.66 -21.20
CA PHE A 412 -11.78 -12.61 -20.56
C PHE A 412 -10.51 -11.91 -20.06
N THR A 413 -10.06 -12.28 -18.87
CA THR A 413 -8.75 -11.82 -18.38
C THR A 413 -7.62 -12.54 -19.13
N PRO A 414 -6.47 -11.88 -19.39
CA PRO A 414 -5.42 -12.46 -20.24
C PRO A 414 -4.89 -13.82 -19.75
N ASN A 415 -4.76 -14.00 -18.43
CA ASN A 415 -4.19 -15.22 -17.83
C ASN A 415 -5.24 -16.10 -17.15
N GLY A 416 -6.52 -15.72 -17.09
CA GLY A 416 -7.54 -16.44 -16.32
C GLY A 416 -7.67 -17.92 -16.71
N LEU A 417 -7.83 -18.19 -18.00
CA LEU A 417 -7.93 -19.56 -18.53
C LEU A 417 -6.60 -20.32 -18.48
N LEU A 418 -5.46 -19.63 -18.53
CA LEU A 418 -4.14 -20.24 -18.30
C LEU A 418 -4.05 -20.78 -16.86
N ILE A 419 -4.41 -19.96 -15.87
CA ILE A 419 -4.41 -20.37 -14.45
C ILE A 419 -5.44 -21.48 -14.22
N ALA A 420 -6.62 -21.41 -14.83
CA ALA A 420 -7.60 -22.49 -14.77
C ALA A 420 -7.03 -23.81 -15.31
N GLY A 421 -6.40 -23.79 -16.49
CA GLY A 421 -5.78 -24.96 -17.11
C GLY A 421 -4.67 -25.58 -16.24
N LEU A 422 -3.78 -24.75 -15.68
CA LEU A 422 -2.69 -25.20 -14.81
C LEU A 422 -3.19 -25.85 -13.51
N ASN A 423 -4.30 -25.37 -12.95
CA ASN A 423 -4.88 -25.96 -11.73
C ASN A 423 -5.70 -27.22 -12.02
N LEU A 424 -6.46 -27.25 -13.12
CA LEU A 424 -7.26 -28.41 -13.52
C LEU A 424 -6.39 -29.59 -13.96
N ALA A 425 -5.23 -29.35 -14.58
CA ALA A 425 -4.28 -30.39 -14.96
C ALA A 425 -3.75 -31.22 -13.76
N LYS A 426 -3.90 -30.73 -12.53
CA LYS A 426 -3.50 -31.46 -11.30
C LYS A 426 -4.66 -32.13 -10.57
N ASN A 427 -5.87 -31.64 -10.79
CA ASN A 427 -7.04 -31.98 -10.00
C ASN A 427 -7.99 -32.83 -10.84
N GLU A 428 -7.59 -34.07 -11.11
CA GLU A 428 -8.34 -35.00 -11.97
C GLU A 428 -9.73 -35.38 -11.40
N ASN A 429 -9.95 -35.16 -10.10
CA ASN A 429 -11.22 -35.47 -9.43
C ASN A 429 -12.28 -34.36 -9.57
N CYS A 430 -11.91 -33.18 -10.08
CA CYS A 430 -12.87 -32.10 -10.28
C CYS A 430 -13.74 -32.38 -11.51
N TYR A 431 -15.05 -32.19 -11.37
CA TYR A 431 -16.00 -32.34 -12.47
C TYR A 431 -16.76 -31.05 -12.82
N ALA A 432 -16.73 -30.07 -11.92
CA ALA A 432 -17.28 -28.73 -12.14
C ALA A 432 -16.44 -27.72 -11.35
N VAL A 433 -16.18 -26.56 -11.94
CA VAL A 433 -15.41 -25.49 -11.29
C VAL A 433 -16.07 -24.14 -11.55
N TYR A 434 -16.24 -23.36 -10.50
CA TYR A 434 -16.59 -21.95 -10.61
C TYR A 434 -15.39 -21.09 -10.25
N SER A 435 -15.35 -19.88 -10.81
CA SER A 435 -14.27 -18.94 -10.57
C SER A 435 -14.77 -17.65 -9.96
N ASP A 436 -13.88 -16.94 -9.29
CA ASP A 436 -14.07 -15.52 -9.03
C ASP A 436 -14.32 -14.76 -10.33
N MET A 437 -15.00 -13.63 -10.23
CA MET A 437 -15.24 -12.76 -11.37
C MET A 437 -15.27 -11.29 -10.97
N LEU A 438 -15.01 -10.44 -11.95
CA LEU A 438 -15.24 -9.01 -11.82
C LEU A 438 -16.56 -8.65 -12.52
N VAL A 439 -17.21 -7.63 -12.01
CA VAL A 439 -18.52 -7.20 -12.50
C VAL A 439 -18.47 -5.72 -12.81
N ASN A 440 -18.88 -5.34 -14.03
CA ASN A 440 -19.12 -3.95 -14.37
C ASN A 440 -20.51 -3.55 -13.88
N ASP A 441 -20.58 -2.51 -13.05
CA ASP A 441 -21.85 -1.89 -12.67
C ASP A 441 -22.41 -1.01 -13.81
N SER A 442 -23.59 -0.44 -13.60
CA SER A 442 -24.27 0.42 -14.58
C SER A 442 -23.56 1.74 -14.87
N GLU A 443 -22.54 2.12 -14.08
CA GLU A 443 -21.75 3.34 -14.19
C GLU A 443 -20.30 3.05 -14.67
N ASP A 444 -20.03 1.85 -15.20
CA ASP A 444 -18.71 1.36 -15.62
C ASP A 444 -17.66 1.25 -14.49
N ASN A 445 -18.10 1.22 -13.22
CA ASN A 445 -17.24 0.85 -12.11
C ASN A 445 -17.09 -0.68 -12.06
N ILE A 446 -15.91 -1.13 -11.63
CA ILE A 446 -15.66 -2.55 -11.42
C ILE A 446 -15.88 -2.89 -9.94
N ALA A 447 -16.71 -3.89 -9.71
CA ALA A 447 -16.82 -4.61 -8.45
C ALA A 447 -16.19 -6.01 -8.58
N ALA A 448 -15.89 -6.65 -7.44
CA ALA A 448 -15.37 -8.01 -7.41
C ALA A 448 -16.35 -8.92 -6.68
N ASP A 449 -16.70 -10.04 -7.32
CA ASP A 449 -17.39 -11.16 -6.72
C ASP A 449 -16.34 -12.23 -6.39
N PHE A 450 -15.78 -12.12 -5.19
CA PHE A 450 -14.81 -13.04 -4.61
C PHE A 450 -15.55 -14.05 -3.74
N PHE A 451 -15.69 -15.27 -4.25
CA PHE A 451 -16.52 -16.30 -3.65
C PHE A 451 -15.79 -17.06 -2.54
N PRO A 452 -16.48 -17.55 -1.50
CA PRO A 452 -15.91 -18.58 -0.64
C PRO A 452 -15.74 -19.90 -1.43
N ASP A 453 -15.14 -20.90 -0.79
CA ASP A 453 -15.27 -22.29 -1.27
C ASP A 453 -16.74 -22.73 -1.24
N PHE A 454 -17.03 -23.86 -1.89
CA PHE A 454 -18.40 -24.21 -2.27
C PHE A 454 -19.36 -24.21 -1.08
N ASN A 455 -20.39 -23.37 -1.18
CA ASN A 455 -21.35 -23.10 -0.13
C ASN A 455 -22.76 -23.30 -0.69
N LEU A 456 -23.37 -24.44 -0.39
CA LEU A 456 -24.67 -24.83 -0.94
C LEU A 456 -25.77 -23.87 -0.51
N ASP A 457 -25.76 -23.43 0.74
CA ASP A 457 -26.77 -22.50 1.25
C ASP A 457 -26.67 -21.15 0.54
N LEU A 458 -25.45 -20.65 0.32
CA LEU A 458 -25.22 -19.43 -0.45
C LEU A 458 -25.64 -19.58 -1.92
N LEU A 459 -25.37 -20.73 -2.56
CA LEU A 459 -25.82 -21.04 -3.92
C LEU A 459 -27.34 -21.02 -4.04
N LEU A 460 -28.05 -21.65 -3.10
CA LEU A 460 -29.52 -21.71 -3.11
C LEU A 460 -30.15 -20.35 -2.76
N SER A 461 -29.52 -19.57 -1.89
CA SER A 461 -29.99 -18.22 -1.55
C SER A 461 -29.69 -17.20 -2.65
N LEU A 462 -28.57 -17.30 -3.36
CA LEU A 462 -28.13 -16.33 -4.38
C LEU A 462 -27.69 -16.99 -5.70
N PRO A 463 -28.55 -17.80 -6.35
CA PRO A 463 -28.17 -18.52 -7.57
C PRO A 463 -27.78 -17.57 -8.71
N GLN A 464 -28.38 -16.39 -8.79
CA GLN A 464 -28.06 -15.37 -9.78
C GLN A 464 -26.61 -14.85 -9.72
N ARG A 465 -25.90 -15.06 -8.60
CA ARG A 465 -24.46 -14.75 -8.48
C ARG A 465 -23.62 -16.02 -8.54
N MET A 466 -24.01 -17.05 -7.81
CA MET A 466 -23.21 -18.26 -7.62
C MET A 466 -23.27 -19.25 -8.80
N ALA A 467 -24.28 -19.20 -9.66
CA ALA A 467 -24.55 -20.22 -10.69
C ALA A 467 -24.32 -19.72 -12.12
N ARG A 468 -23.20 -19.02 -12.35
CA ARG A 468 -22.90 -18.40 -13.65
C ARG A 468 -21.49 -18.73 -14.12
N HIS A 469 -21.36 -19.01 -15.42
CA HIS A 469 -20.08 -19.18 -16.10
C HIS A 469 -19.22 -20.31 -15.51
N TRP A 470 -19.85 -21.37 -15.03
CA TRP A 470 -19.12 -22.52 -14.51
C TRP A 470 -18.41 -23.26 -15.64
N LEU A 471 -17.24 -23.81 -15.33
CA LEU A 471 -16.53 -24.79 -16.15
C LEU A 471 -17.04 -26.17 -15.80
N PHE A 472 -17.69 -26.85 -16.75
CA PHE A 472 -18.20 -28.20 -16.57
C PHE A 472 -17.37 -29.20 -17.37
N GLN A 473 -16.99 -30.30 -16.73
CA GLN A 473 -16.36 -31.40 -17.44
C GLN A 473 -17.38 -32.03 -18.41
N ARG A 474 -16.96 -32.26 -19.66
CA ARG A 474 -17.82 -32.77 -20.74
C ARG A 474 -18.54 -34.06 -20.35
N GLN A 475 -17.80 -35.04 -19.82
CA GLN A 475 -18.38 -36.33 -19.41
C GLN A 475 -19.46 -36.15 -18.35
N THR A 476 -19.25 -35.21 -17.43
CA THR A 476 -20.19 -34.94 -16.34
C THR A 476 -21.48 -34.30 -16.84
N LEU A 477 -21.43 -33.45 -17.88
CA LEU A 477 -22.64 -32.98 -18.54
C LEU A 477 -23.38 -34.10 -19.27
N ILE A 478 -22.67 -35.03 -19.91
CA ILE A 478 -23.29 -36.20 -20.56
C ILE A 478 -23.98 -37.09 -19.52
N ASP A 479 -23.35 -37.32 -18.35
CA ASP A 479 -23.91 -38.16 -17.28
C ASP A 479 -25.25 -37.64 -16.73
N ILE A 480 -25.54 -36.34 -16.86
CA ILE A 480 -26.79 -35.70 -16.43
C ILE A 480 -27.74 -35.38 -17.59
N ASP A 481 -27.52 -35.93 -18.79
CA ASP A 481 -28.32 -35.66 -19.99
C ASP A 481 -28.27 -34.18 -20.48
N GLY A 482 -27.16 -33.48 -20.23
CA GLY A 482 -26.91 -32.13 -20.70
C GLY A 482 -27.70 -31.04 -19.96
N PHE A 483 -27.92 -29.91 -20.63
CA PHE A 483 -28.73 -28.80 -20.13
C PHE A 483 -30.21 -29.01 -20.46
N ASP A 484 -31.10 -28.72 -19.49
CA ASP A 484 -32.54 -28.82 -19.71
C ASP A 484 -33.04 -27.61 -20.53
N SER A 485 -33.53 -27.88 -21.75
CA SER A 485 -34.08 -26.88 -22.66
C SER A 485 -35.33 -26.16 -22.15
N GLY A 486 -35.94 -26.64 -21.05
CA GLY A 486 -37.06 -25.98 -20.38
C GLY A 486 -36.68 -24.71 -19.63
N PHE A 487 -35.39 -24.51 -19.32
CA PHE A 487 -34.88 -23.30 -18.66
C PHE A 487 -34.11 -22.44 -19.65
N ILE A 488 -34.52 -21.19 -19.82
CA ILE A 488 -33.89 -20.29 -20.80
C ILE A 488 -32.76 -19.50 -20.13
N VAL A 489 -32.96 -19.07 -18.88
CA VAL A 489 -31.99 -18.20 -18.19
C VAL A 489 -31.23 -18.96 -17.11
N SER A 490 -31.90 -19.86 -16.38
CA SER A 490 -31.35 -20.60 -15.24
C SER A 490 -30.84 -22.00 -15.61
N PHE A 491 -30.51 -22.26 -16.88
CA PHE A 491 -30.05 -23.57 -17.35
C PHE A 491 -28.76 -24.05 -16.66
N GLU A 492 -27.82 -23.15 -16.36
CA GLU A 492 -26.61 -23.49 -15.59
C GLU A 492 -26.97 -23.88 -14.15
N PHE A 493 -27.84 -23.11 -13.49
CA PHE A 493 -28.28 -23.39 -12.13
C PHE A 493 -29.00 -24.73 -12.02
N ASP A 494 -29.88 -25.04 -12.97
CA ASP A 494 -30.54 -26.35 -13.08
C ASP A 494 -29.51 -27.50 -13.20
N ALA A 495 -28.52 -27.35 -14.10
CA ALA A 495 -27.48 -28.35 -14.27
C ALA A 495 -26.65 -28.54 -12.98
N ILE A 496 -26.26 -27.45 -12.31
CA ILE A 496 -25.53 -27.49 -11.05
C ILE A 496 -26.33 -28.25 -9.97
N ILE A 497 -27.63 -27.99 -9.86
CA ILE A 497 -28.49 -28.68 -8.89
C ILE A 497 -28.62 -30.18 -9.21
N ARG A 498 -28.81 -30.55 -10.49
CA ARG A 498 -28.81 -31.97 -10.90
C ARG A 498 -27.47 -32.66 -10.65
N LEU A 499 -26.35 -31.92 -10.76
CA LEU A 499 -25.02 -32.43 -10.40
C LEU A 499 -24.91 -32.71 -8.89
N ILE A 500 -25.37 -31.78 -8.05
CA ILE A 500 -25.36 -31.93 -6.59
C ILE A 500 -26.25 -33.11 -6.15
N GLU A 501 -27.34 -33.37 -6.87
CA GLU A 501 -28.25 -34.49 -6.59
C GLU A 501 -27.69 -35.85 -7.03
N SER A 502 -26.80 -35.88 -8.03
CA SER A 502 -26.28 -37.12 -8.63
C SER A 502 -24.86 -37.48 -8.21
N LYS A 503 -24.03 -36.49 -7.84
CA LYS A 503 -22.62 -36.65 -7.49
C LYS A 503 -22.31 -36.01 -6.14
N ASP A 504 -21.16 -36.38 -5.57
CA ASP A 504 -20.68 -35.82 -4.31
C ASP A 504 -20.04 -34.44 -4.49
N ILE A 505 -20.42 -33.48 -3.64
CA ILE A 505 -20.02 -32.07 -3.70
C ILE A 505 -18.48 -31.88 -3.69
N SER A 506 -17.70 -32.83 -3.16
CA SER A 506 -16.23 -32.73 -3.13
C SER A 506 -15.56 -32.63 -4.51
N GLY A 507 -16.26 -32.98 -5.59
CA GLY A 507 -15.77 -32.79 -6.96
C GLY A 507 -16.05 -31.40 -7.56
N ILE A 508 -16.67 -30.49 -6.80
CA ILE A 508 -16.86 -29.08 -7.18
C ILE A 508 -15.65 -28.27 -6.70
N GLY A 509 -14.90 -27.68 -7.62
CA GLY A 509 -13.75 -26.82 -7.33
C GLY A 509 -14.10 -25.34 -7.36
N HIS A 510 -13.32 -24.55 -6.62
CA HIS A 510 -13.33 -23.09 -6.66
C HIS A 510 -11.98 -22.58 -7.16
N LEU A 511 -12.01 -21.75 -8.20
CA LEU A 511 -10.85 -21.04 -8.71
C LEU A 511 -10.91 -19.56 -8.31
N SER A 512 -10.15 -19.16 -7.29
CA SER A 512 -10.11 -17.76 -6.87
C SER A 512 -9.32 -16.84 -7.82
N GLU A 513 -9.14 -17.22 -9.08
CA GLU A 513 -8.62 -16.32 -10.12
C GLU A 513 -9.80 -15.75 -10.89
N PRO A 514 -9.92 -14.41 -11.01
CA PRO A 514 -10.89 -13.80 -11.90
C PRO A 514 -10.64 -14.18 -13.35
N VAL A 515 -11.47 -15.08 -13.90
CA VAL A 515 -11.33 -15.55 -15.29
C VAL A 515 -11.91 -14.55 -16.28
N LEU A 516 -12.94 -13.81 -15.85
CA LEU A 516 -13.69 -12.91 -16.71
C LEU A 516 -14.26 -11.70 -15.95
N ILE A 517 -14.64 -10.71 -16.73
CA ILE A 517 -15.40 -9.53 -16.34
C ILE A 517 -16.72 -9.59 -17.09
N ASP A 518 -17.85 -9.51 -16.39
CA ASP A 518 -19.18 -9.47 -17.03
C ASP A 518 -20.05 -8.32 -16.49
N ALA A 519 -21.14 -8.04 -17.18
CA ALA A 519 -22.13 -7.07 -16.70
C ALA A 519 -22.89 -7.61 -15.47
N ASP A 520 -23.32 -6.71 -14.59
CA ASP A 520 -24.20 -7.06 -13.47
C ASP A 520 -25.62 -7.40 -13.99
N ARG A 521 -25.87 -8.69 -14.23
CA ARG A 521 -27.14 -9.20 -14.82
C ARG A 521 -28.10 -9.71 -13.75
N ILE A 522 -28.34 -8.93 -12.69
CA ILE A 522 -29.39 -9.21 -11.68
C ILE A 522 -30.76 -8.94 -12.31
N ASN A 523 -31.20 -9.79 -13.23
CA ASN A 523 -32.53 -9.72 -13.83
C ASN A 523 -33.49 -10.75 -13.21
N ASN A 524 -34.79 -10.47 -13.32
CA ASN A 524 -35.93 -11.16 -12.71
C ASN A 524 -36.13 -12.63 -13.13
N THR A 525 -35.22 -13.54 -12.76
CA THR A 525 -35.33 -15.00 -13.03
C THR A 525 -36.03 -15.77 -11.91
N HIS A 526 -36.95 -15.11 -11.20
CA HIS A 526 -37.53 -15.63 -9.96
C HIS A 526 -38.30 -16.93 -10.18
N GLU A 527 -39.07 -17.05 -11.27
CA GLU A 527 -39.92 -18.22 -11.49
C GLU A 527 -39.11 -19.50 -11.79
N GLU A 528 -38.14 -19.43 -12.72
CA GLU A 528 -37.26 -20.56 -13.04
C GLU A 528 -36.46 -21.00 -11.80
N ASN A 529 -35.83 -20.06 -11.09
CA ASN A 529 -35.04 -20.35 -9.89
C ASN A 529 -35.89 -20.97 -8.77
N ILE A 530 -37.07 -20.41 -8.48
CA ILE A 530 -37.99 -20.97 -7.48
C ILE A 530 -38.37 -22.41 -7.86
N SER A 531 -38.66 -22.67 -9.13
CA SER A 531 -39.03 -24.02 -9.58
C SER A 531 -37.89 -25.03 -9.40
N ILE A 532 -36.65 -24.65 -9.70
CA ILE A 532 -35.44 -25.47 -9.53
C ILE A 532 -35.21 -25.77 -8.04
N ILE A 533 -35.26 -24.74 -7.19
CA ILE A 533 -35.06 -24.90 -5.73
C ILE A 533 -36.17 -25.75 -5.13
N MET A 534 -37.43 -25.51 -5.50
CA MET A 534 -38.56 -26.32 -5.01
C MET A 534 -38.42 -27.79 -5.40
N ARG A 535 -38.01 -28.08 -6.64
CA ARG A 535 -37.73 -29.45 -7.10
C ARG A 535 -36.61 -30.09 -6.26
N HIS A 536 -35.53 -29.35 -6.02
CA HIS A 536 -34.42 -29.82 -5.19
C HIS A 536 -34.87 -30.18 -3.77
N LEU A 537 -35.63 -29.29 -3.12
CA LEU A 537 -36.13 -29.52 -1.76
C LEU A 537 -37.08 -30.73 -1.72
N GLN A 538 -37.94 -30.90 -2.73
CA GLN A 538 -38.81 -32.07 -2.85
C GLN A 538 -38.02 -33.37 -3.00
N ASN A 539 -36.99 -33.38 -3.85
CA ASN A 539 -36.11 -34.54 -4.03
C ASN A 539 -35.37 -34.93 -2.74
N ARG A 540 -35.07 -33.94 -1.89
CA ARG A 540 -34.49 -34.16 -0.55
C ARG A 540 -35.51 -34.57 0.51
N GLY A 541 -36.80 -34.66 0.18
CA GLY A 541 -37.87 -35.12 1.07
C GLY A 541 -38.61 -34.00 1.81
N TYR A 542 -38.39 -32.74 1.46
CA TYR A 542 -39.05 -31.59 2.09
C TYR A 542 -40.36 -31.22 1.37
N SER A 543 -41.39 -32.07 1.48
CA SER A 543 -42.67 -31.85 0.80
C SER A 543 -43.44 -30.60 1.24
N GLY A 544 -43.14 -30.06 2.43
CA GLY A 544 -43.74 -28.85 2.98
C GLY A 544 -42.91 -27.59 2.75
N SER A 545 -41.86 -27.64 1.94
CA SER A 545 -40.94 -26.53 1.75
C SER A 545 -41.58 -25.32 1.07
N GLN A 546 -41.03 -24.14 1.34
CA GLN A 546 -41.37 -22.88 0.67
C GLN A 546 -40.10 -22.13 0.31
N VAL A 547 -40.13 -21.45 -0.84
CA VAL A 547 -39.06 -20.56 -1.29
C VAL A 547 -39.63 -19.15 -1.34
N ILE A 548 -39.06 -18.27 -0.52
CA ILE A 548 -39.55 -16.89 -0.33
C ILE A 548 -38.55 -15.95 -1.00
N PRO A 549 -38.92 -15.24 -2.08
CA PRO A 549 -38.02 -14.27 -2.70
C PRO A 549 -37.86 -13.01 -1.85
N HIS A 550 -36.65 -12.45 -1.82
CA HIS A 550 -36.37 -11.17 -1.16
C HIS A 550 -36.55 -9.99 -2.11
N SER A 551 -36.96 -8.84 -1.59
CA SER A 551 -37.17 -7.61 -2.38
C SER A 551 -35.88 -7.04 -3.00
N VAL A 552 -34.73 -7.40 -2.44
CA VAL A 552 -33.39 -6.95 -2.89
C VAL A 552 -32.67 -7.99 -3.77
N GLY A 553 -33.34 -9.11 -4.09
CA GLY A 553 -32.76 -10.26 -4.77
C GLY A 553 -32.44 -11.43 -3.82
N GLY A 554 -32.44 -12.65 -4.37
CA GLY A 554 -32.19 -13.88 -3.62
C GLY A 554 -33.41 -14.51 -2.96
N TYR A 555 -33.18 -15.61 -2.24
CA TYR A 555 -34.23 -16.48 -1.70
C TYR A 555 -33.95 -16.91 -0.26
N ARG A 556 -35.01 -16.88 0.56
CA ARG A 556 -35.09 -17.56 1.84
C ARG A 556 -35.74 -18.92 1.67
N LEU A 557 -35.10 -19.95 2.22
CA LEU A 557 -35.59 -21.32 2.16
C LEU A 557 -36.23 -21.70 3.49
N VAL A 558 -37.51 -22.09 3.46
CA VAL A 558 -38.22 -22.69 4.59
C VAL A 558 -38.40 -24.17 4.28
N TYR A 559 -37.76 -25.04 5.05
CA TYR A 559 -37.71 -26.48 4.76
C TYR A 559 -39.01 -27.23 5.09
N GLY A 560 -39.88 -26.67 5.93
CA GLY A 560 -41.21 -27.24 6.20
C GLY A 560 -41.16 -28.66 6.78
N HIS A 561 -40.27 -28.87 7.76
CA HIS A 561 -40.02 -30.15 8.42
C HIS A 561 -41.32 -30.82 8.91
N GLN A 562 -41.51 -32.10 8.57
CA GLN A 562 -42.68 -32.88 8.96
C GLN A 562 -42.54 -33.54 10.34
N GLN A 563 -41.35 -33.47 10.93
CA GLN A 563 -41.06 -34.05 12.24
C GLN A 563 -41.79 -33.28 13.34
N ALA A 564 -42.10 -33.97 14.44
CA ALA A 564 -42.66 -33.30 15.61
C ALA A 564 -41.64 -32.28 16.15
N ALA A 565 -42.11 -31.08 16.48
CA ALA A 565 -41.29 -30.02 17.05
C ALA A 565 -40.41 -30.56 18.21
N PRO A 566 -39.06 -30.47 18.13
CA PRO A 566 -38.14 -31.03 19.12
C PRO A 566 -38.13 -30.20 20.40
N LEU A 567 -37.72 -30.80 21.52
CA LEU A 567 -37.45 -30.03 22.74
C LEU A 567 -36.10 -29.32 22.61
N VAL A 568 -36.07 -28.01 22.87
CA VAL A 568 -34.83 -27.22 22.92
C VAL A 568 -34.50 -26.87 24.37
N SER A 569 -33.30 -27.21 24.83
CA SER A 569 -32.80 -26.77 26.13
C SER A 569 -31.97 -25.49 25.97
N ILE A 570 -32.55 -24.36 26.37
CA ILE A 570 -31.87 -23.06 26.34
C ILE A 570 -31.05 -22.92 27.62
N ILE A 571 -29.73 -22.86 27.48
CA ILE A 571 -28.79 -22.82 28.59
C ILE A 571 -28.24 -21.40 28.72
N VAL A 572 -28.43 -20.80 29.90
CA VAL A 572 -27.85 -19.50 30.27
C VAL A 572 -26.96 -19.71 31.49
N ILE A 573 -25.66 -19.47 31.31
CA ILE A 573 -24.71 -19.50 32.42
C ILE A 573 -24.81 -18.19 33.19
N VAL A 574 -25.11 -18.30 34.47
CA VAL A 574 -25.29 -17.16 35.37
C VAL A 574 -23.92 -16.58 35.74
N GLN A 575 -23.75 -15.30 35.45
CA GLN A 575 -22.57 -14.49 35.82
C GLN A 575 -22.98 -13.38 36.80
N ASP A 576 -22.07 -12.47 37.16
CA ASP A 576 -22.27 -11.49 38.25
C ASP A 576 -23.24 -10.32 37.92
N SER A 577 -23.77 -10.24 36.69
CA SER A 577 -24.69 -9.18 36.27
C SER A 577 -26.17 -9.60 36.39
N LEU A 578 -26.81 -9.25 37.52
CA LEU A 578 -28.24 -9.50 37.71
C LEU A 578 -29.12 -8.76 36.68
N SER A 579 -28.75 -7.54 36.29
CA SER A 579 -29.52 -6.74 35.32
C SER A 579 -29.48 -7.35 33.92
N SER A 580 -28.31 -7.82 33.46
CA SER A 580 -28.19 -8.55 32.18
C SER A 580 -29.04 -9.81 32.21
N LEU A 581 -28.93 -10.61 33.28
CA LEU A 581 -29.70 -11.85 33.44
C LEU A 581 -31.21 -11.60 33.40
N GLN A 582 -31.68 -10.61 34.15
CA GLN A 582 -33.09 -10.23 34.20
C GLN A 582 -33.62 -9.85 32.82
N ARG A 583 -32.89 -9.01 32.09
CA ARG A 583 -33.28 -8.58 30.75
C ARG A 583 -33.30 -9.74 29.76
N CYS A 584 -32.26 -10.56 29.74
CA CYS A 584 -32.16 -11.74 28.87
C CYS A 584 -33.34 -12.68 29.11
N VAL A 585 -33.56 -13.12 30.36
CA VAL A 585 -34.64 -14.06 30.69
C VAL A 585 -36.02 -13.46 30.45
N THR A 586 -36.24 -12.19 30.79
CA THR A 586 -37.53 -11.53 30.54
C THR A 586 -37.83 -11.48 29.04
N SER A 587 -36.89 -11.02 28.22
CA SER A 587 -37.09 -10.95 26.77
C SER A 587 -37.28 -12.34 26.15
N LEU A 588 -36.59 -13.36 26.66
CA LEU A 588 -36.76 -14.74 26.22
C LEU A 588 -38.19 -15.23 26.48
N LEU A 589 -38.70 -15.04 27.70
CA LEU A 589 -40.04 -15.48 28.08
C LEU A 589 -41.15 -14.68 27.37
N GLU A 590 -40.94 -13.38 27.11
CA GLU A 590 -41.94 -12.52 26.46
C GLU A 590 -42.00 -12.69 24.95
N LYS A 591 -40.85 -12.93 24.29
CA LYS A 591 -40.76 -12.89 22.82
C LYS A 591 -40.81 -14.27 22.18
N THR A 592 -40.32 -15.31 22.83
CA THR A 592 -40.17 -16.62 22.18
C THR A 592 -41.53 -17.26 21.90
N GLN A 593 -41.89 -17.36 20.62
CA GLN A 593 -43.15 -17.98 20.17
C GLN A 593 -43.08 -19.52 20.24
N TYR A 594 -41.90 -20.10 20.00
CA TYR A 594 -41.71 -21.54 20.03
C TYR A 594 -42.07 -22.12 21.40
N ALA A 595 -42.97 -23.12 21.44
CA ALA A 595 -43.56 -23.58 22.71
C ALA A 595 -42.74 -24.66 23.42
N LYS A 596 -41.93 -25.45 22.68
CA LYS A 596 -41.26 -26.64 23.20
C LYS A 596 -39.82 -26.37 23.60
N TYR A 597 -39.61 -25.52 24.59
CA TYR A 597 -38.30 -25.30 25.17
C TYR A 597 -38.31 -25.47 26.69
N GLU A 598 -37.17 -25.81 27.25
CA GLU A 598 -36.85 -25.65 28.66
C GLU A 598 -35.75 -24.59 28.81
N LEU A 599 -35.83 -23.76 29.86
CA LEU A 599 -34.83 -22.76 30.22
C LEU A 599 -34.02 -23.27 31.40
N ILE A 600 -32.71 -23.43 31.20
CA ILE A 600 -31.76 -23.96 32.16
C ILE A 600 -30.83 -22.83 32.59
N LEU A 601 -31.02 -22.36 33.82
CA LEU A 601 -30.18 -21.34 34.44
C LEU A 601 -29.10 -22.04 35.27
N VAL A 602 -27.83 -21.90 34.87
CA VAL A 602 -26.73 -22.65 35.47
C VAL A 602 -25.90 -21.72 36.35
N LYS A 603 -25.76 -22.05 37.64
CA LYS A 603 -24.87 -21.33 38.56
C LYS A 603 -23.65 -22.19 38.93
N GLY A 604 -22.47 -21.57 38.86
CA GLY A 604 -21.20 -22.16 39.30
C GLY A 604 -20.86 -21.83 40.75
N GLU A 605 -19.57 -21.86 41.08
CA GLU A 605 -19.03 -21.59 42.42
C GLU A 605 -19.34 -20.16 42.92
N SER A 606 -19.25 -19.16 42.04
CA SER A 606 -19.51 -17.74 42.37
C SER A 606 -20.94 -17.33 42.04
N CYS A 607 -21.78 -17.10 43.06
CA CYS A 607 -23.11 -16.52 42.89
C CYS A 607 -23.43 -15.60 44.07
N ASN A 608 -23.72 -14.32 43.79
CA ASN A 608 -24.12 -13.38 44.83
C ASN A 608 -25.53 -13.70 45.39
N GLY A 609 -25.83 -13.18 46.59
CA GLY A 609 -27.10 -13.48 47.28
C GLY A 609 -28.35 -12.92 46.59
N GLU A 610 -28.22 -11.81 45.87
CA GLU A 610 -29.32 -11.19 45.12
C GLU A 610 -29.73 -12.05 43.91
N ILE A 611 -28.76 -12.51 43.12
CA ILE A 611 -28.95 -13.45 42.02
C ILE A 611 -29.54 -14.76 42.54
N HIS A 612 -29.05 -15.29 43.67
CA HIS A 612 -29.62 -16.50 44.26
C HIS A 612 -31.11 -16.36 44.58
N THR A 613 -31.48 -15.22 45.19
CA THR A 613 -32.88 -14.92 45.54
C THR A 613 -33.73 -14.81 44.28
N TRP A 614 -33.23 -14.12 43.26
CA TRP A 614 -33.92 -13.95 41.99
C TRP A 614 -34.08 -15.27 41.23
N LEU A 615 -33.03 -16.10 41.14
CA LEU A 615 -33.08 -17.42 40.51
C LEU A 615 -34.16 -18.31 41.15
N SER A 616 -34.28 -18.26 42.47
CA SER A 616 -35.29 -19.03 43.20
C SER A 616 -36.70 -18.56 42.84
N ALA A 617 -36.93 -17.25 42.75
CA ALA A 617 -38.21 -16.69 42.37
C ALA A 617 -38.58 -16.99 40.90
N VAL A 618 -37.61 -16.93 39.99
CA VAL A 618 -37.85 -17.18 38.55
C VAL A 618 -38.18 -18.65 38.28
N ALA A 619 -37.55 -19.58 39.00
CA ALA A 619 -37.88 -20.99 38.91
C ALA A 619 -39.35 -21.29 39.32
N GLU A 620 -39.96 -20.48 40.18
CA GLU A 620 -41.36 -20.63 40.60
C GLU A 620 -42.36 -20.11 39.56
N ILE A 621 -41.97 -19.20 38.66
CA ILE A 621 -42.85 -18.61 37.63
C ILE A 621 -43.41 -19.71 36.72
N ASP A 622 -42.55 -20.63 36.29
CA ASP A 622 -42.93 -21.79 35.48
C ASP A 622 -41.98 -22.96 35.76
N SER A 623 -42.20 -23.60 36.91
CA SER A 623 -41.39 -24.76 37.37
C SER A 623 -41.41 -25.96 36.41
N SER A 624 -42.30 -25.98 35.42
CA SER A 624 -42.35 -27.02 34.40
C SER A 624 -41.35 -26.81 33.26
N ARG A 625 -41.01 -25.54 32.97
CA ARG A 625 -40.09 -25.16 31.88
C ARG A 625 -38.79 -24.54 32.36
N ILE A 626 -38.75 -23.92 33.54
CA ILE A 626 -37.57 -23.23 34.06
C ILE A 626 -36.92 -24.07 35.15
N ARG A 627 -35.64 -24.41 34.96
CA ARG A 627 -34.82 -25.17 35.92
C ARG A 627 -33.57 -24.38 36.26
N VAL A 628 -33.18 -24.44 37.53
CA VAL A 628 -31.91 -23.88 38.01
C VAL A 628 -30.99 -25.04 38.38
N LEU A 629 -29.84 -25.15 37.73
CA LEU A 629 -28.80 -26.15 38.03
C LEU A 629 -27.64 -25.49 38.77
N SER A 630 -27.05 -26.22 39.71
CA SER A 630 -26.05 -25.69 40.63
C SER A 630 -24.85 -26.61 40.71
N TYR A 631 -23.68 -26.11 40.32
CA TYR A 631 -22.41 -26.83 40.36
C TYR A 631 -21.40 -26.08 41.23
N PRO A 632 -21.43 -26.27 42.56
CA PRO A 632 -20.59 -25.49 43.49
C PRO A 632 -19.09 -25.80 43.37
N HIS A 633 -18.71 -26.84 42.62
CA HIS A 633 -17.33 -27.27 42.43
C HIS A 633 -16.74 -26.88 41.06
N LEU A 634 -17.54 -26.25 40.18
CA LEU A 634 -17.13 -25.86 38.84
C LEU A 634 -17.04 -24.34 38.75
N SER A 635 -15.91 -23.85 38.24
CA SER A 635 -15.61 -22.42 38.14
C SER A 635 -15.45 -21.92 36.72
N THR A 636 -15.31 -22.79 35.71
CA THR A 636 -15.14 -22.40 34.30
C THR A 636 -16.43 -22.58 33.50
N ILE A 637 -16.67 -21.67 32.55
CA ILE A 637 -17.85 -21.73 31.66
C ILE A 637 -17.91 -23.04 30.85
N PRO A 638 -16.82 -23.53 30.21
CA PRO A 638 -16.88 -24.78 29.46
C PRO A 638 -17.24 -25.98 30.33
N ALA A 639 -16.70 -26.08 31.55
CA ALA A 639 -17.02 -27.18 32.46
C ALA A 639 -18.50 -27.15 32.88
N LEU A 640 -19.01 -25.96 33.24
CA LEU A 640 -20.43 -25.77 33.53
C LEU A 640 -21.31 -26.18 32.34
N MET A 641 -20.92 -25.80 31.12
CA MET A 641 -21.65 -26.15 29.90
C MET A 641 -21.64 -27.67 29.65
N ASN A 642 -20.46 -28.30 29.67
CA ASN A 642 -20.31 -29.74 29.45
C ASN A 642 -21.17 -30.57 30.42
N HIS A 643 -21.08 -30.28 31.72
CA HIS A 643 -21.89 -30.95 32.75
C HIS A 643 -23.38 -30.67 32.60
N THR A 644 -23.77 -29.44 32.25
CA THR A 644 -25.18 -29.12 32.02
C THR A 644 -25.76 -29.93 30.86
N VAL A 645 -25.03 -30.03 29.75
CA VAL A 645 -25.49 -30.75 28.55
C VAL A 645 -25.80 -32.23 28.85
N GLU A 646 -25.11 -32.86 29.80
CA GLU A 646 -25.40 -34.23 30.23
C GLU A 646 -26.81 -34.37 30.84
N GLU A 647 -27.27 -33.37 31.60
CA GLU A 647 -28.50 -33.40 32.41
C GLU A 647 -29.77 -32.82 31.74
N VAL A 648 -29.62 -32.12 30.61
CA VAL A 648 -30.76 -31.51 29.90
C VAL A 648 -31.52 -32.51 29.04
N ASN A 649 -32.81 -32.28 28.81
CA ASN A 649 -33.69 -33.22 28.11
C ASN A 649 -33.87 -32.91 26.62
N GLY A 650 -33.46 -31.72 26.18
CA GLY A 650 -33.60 -31.25 24.81
C GLY A 650 -32.80 -32.10 23.83
N GLU A 651 -33.38 -32.30 22.66
CA GLU A 651 -32.69 -32.87 21.50
C GLU A 651 -31.69 -31.86 20.92
N PHE A 652 -32.04 -30.58 21.04
CA PHE A 652 -31.17 -29.45 20.74
C PHE A 652 -30.82 -28.71 22.04
N ILE A 653 -29.59 -28.23 22.08
CA ILE A 653 -29.11 -27.30 23.10
C ILE A 653 -28.94 -25.93 22.44
N LEU A 654 -29.33 -24.87 23.14
CA LEU A 654 -29.06 -23.50 22.71
C LEU A 654 -28.19 -22.83 23.76
N LEU A 655 -26.97 -22.47 23.37
CA LEU A 655 -26.09 -21.65 24.18
C LEU A 655 -26.51 -20.19 23.99
N LEU A 656 -26.84 -19.51 25.09
CA LEU A 656 -27.30 -18.12 25.04
C LEU A 656 -26.54 -17.28 26.07
N ASP A 657 -25.85 -16.24 25.58
CA ASP A 657 -25.14 -15.30 26.43
C ASP A 657 -26.12 -14.42 27.22
N ILE A 658 -25.74 -14.15 28.47
CA ILE A 658 -26.53 -13.37 29.43
C ILE A 658 -26.76 -11.91 28.98
N ASN A 659 -25.94 -11.37 28.08
CA ASN A 659 -26.05 -10.00 27.58
C ASN A 659 -26.93 -9.88 26.33
N THR A 660 -27.54 -10.98 25.89
CA THR A 660 -28.46 -10.98 24.75
C THR A 660 -29.85 -10.43 25.10
N LEU A 661 -30.54 -9.94 24.08
CA LEU A 661 -31.90 -9.43 24.10
C LEU A 661 -32.64 -9.95 22.86
N LEU A 662 -33.71 -10.69 23.09
CA LEU A 662 -34.52 -11.27 22.01
C LEU A 662 -35.44 -10.17 21.44
N VAL A 663 -35.36 -9.93 20.12
CA VAL A 663 -36.10 -8.84 19.44
C VAL A 663 -37.13 -9.34 18.42
N GLN A 664 -37.05 -10.61 18.02
CA GLN A 664 -37.99 -11.28 17.12
C GLN A 664 -38.75 -12.38 17.86
N VAL A 665 -39.96 -12.73 17.40
CA VAL A 665 -40.77 -13.76 18.06
C VAL A 665 -40.51 -15.16 17.53
N ASP A 666 -40.14 -15.25 16.24
CA ASP A 666 -39.90 -16.46 15.45
C ASP A 666 -38.40 -16.83 15.36
N TRP A 667 -37.54 -16.18 16.15
CA TRP A 667 -36.09 -16.35 16.10
C TRP A 667 -35.65 -17.82 16.27
N LEU A 668 -36.26 -18.55 17.22
CA LEU A 668 -35.92 -19.95 17.49
C LEU A 668 -36.45 -20.88 16.40
N ASP A 669 -37.63 -20.57 15.82
CA ASP A 669 -38.15 -21.28 14.65
C ASP A 669 -37.19 -21.14 13.45
N ASN A 670 -36.61 -19.95 13.26
CA ASN A 670 -35.64 -19.69 12.19
C ASN A 670 -34.32 -20.45 12.39
N LEU A 671 -33.82 -20.56 13.62
CA LEU A 671 -32.66 -21.40 13.93
C LEU A 671 -32.97 -22.89 13.69
N LEU A 672 -34.14 -23.37 14.13
CA LEU A 672 -34.56 -24.76 13.95
C LEU A 672 -34.84 -25.13 12.49
N ASN A 673 -35.29 -24.18 11.67
CA ASN A 673 -35.48 -24.39 10.23
C ASN A 673 -34.20 -24.93 9.57
N GLN A 674 -33.04 -24.39 9.97
CA GLN A 674 -31.73 -24.90 9.52
C GLN A 674 -31.26 -26.10 10.35
N GLY A 675 -31.42 -26.04 11.69
CA GLY A 675 -30.85 -27.03 12.61
C GLY A 675 -31.43 -28.43 12.46
N LEU A 676 -32.68 -28.56 11.99
CA LEU A 676 -33.33 -29.85 11.76
C LEU A 676 -32.82 -30.60 10.52
N ARG A 677 -32.01 -29.96 9.67
CA ARG A 677 -31.37 -30.64 8.53
C ARG A 677 -30.34 -31.66 9.03
N PRO A 678 -30.30 -32.90 8.51
CA PRO A 678 -29.40 -33.94 9.01
C PRO A 678 -27.91 -33.57 9.03
N GLU A 679 -27.44 -32.90 7.98
CA GLU A 679 -26.04 -32.50 7.77
C GLU A 679 -25.60 -31.30 8.64
N VAL A 680 -26.53 -30.59 9.27
CA VAL A 680 -26.24 -29.40 10.09
C VAL A 680 -25.96 -29.82 11.53
N GLY A 681 -24.80 -29.41 12.06
CA GLY A 681 -24.39 -29.66 13.44
C GLY A 681 -24.75 -28.51 14.38
N CYS A 682 -24.59 -27.27 13.91
CA CYS A 682 -24.95 -26.07 14.66
C CYS A 682 -25.45 -24.92 13.78
N VAL A 683 -26.21 -24.00 14.39
CA VAL A 683 -26.81 -22.84 13.74
C VAL A 683 -26.62 -21.59 14.59
N GLY A 684 -26.20 -20.50 13.96
CA GLY A 684 -25.92 -19.22 14.61
C GLY A 684 -26.82 -18.10 14.08
N ALA A 685 -27.13 -17.14 14.96
CA ALA A 685 -27.94 -15.98 14.64
C ALA A 685 -27.12 -14.78 14.12
N LYS A 686 -27.80 -13.81 13.51
CA LYS A 686 -27.27 -12.46 13.29
C LYS A 686 -27.30 -11.69 14.60
N LEU A 687 -26.13 -11.24 15.06
CA LEU A 687 -25.99 -10.49 16.30
C LEU A 687 -25.83 -9.00 16.01
N ILE A 688 -26.60 -8.18 16.72
CA ILE A 688 -26.59 -6.72 16.59
C ILE A 688 -26.38 -6.06 17.95
N ASN A 689 -25.79 -4.87 17.96
CA ASN A 689 -25.74 -4.00 19.12
C ASN A 689 -27.10 -3.32 19.34
N LEU A 690 -27.29 -2.74 20.53
CA LEU A 690 -28.50 -1.96 20.86
C LEU A 690 -28.70 -0.72 19.96
N ASP A 691 -27.64 -0.20 19.34
CA ASP A 691 -27.69 0.90 18.37
C ASP A 691 -28.02 0.43 16.93
N LYS A 692 -28.38 -0.85 16.76
CA LYS A 692 -28.73 -1.50 15.48
C LYS A 692 -27.56 -1.67 14.51
N THR A 693 -26.33 -1.55 14.99
CA THR A 693 -25.15 -1.96 14.23
C THR A 693 -24.88 -3.44 14.40
N ILE A 694 -24.22 -4.08 13.43
CA ILE A 694 -23.85 -5.50 13.51
C ILE A 694 -22.72 -5.68 14.53
N SER A 695 -22.89 -6.65 15.42
CA SER A 695 -21.85 -7.13 16.33
C SER A 695 -21.23 -8.44 15.85
N SER A 696 -22.02 -9.32 15.23
CA SER A 696 -21.51 -10.51 14.52
C SER A 696 -22.43 -10.99 13.41
N ALA A 697 -21.83 -11.39 12.28
CA ALA A 697 -22.52 -11.95 11.12
C ALA A 697 -21.80 -13.21 10.58
N GLY A 698 -21.39 -14.09 11.51
CA GLY A 698 -20.45 -15.18 11.26
C GLY A 698 -19.06 -14.85 11.81
N VAL A 699 -18.13 -15.79 11.74
CA VAL A 699 -16.73 -15.60 12.15
C VAL A 699 -15.83 -16.03 11.01
N ILE A 700 -14.89 -15.16 10.62
CA ILE A 700 -13.85 -15.44 9.64
C ILE A 700 -12.56 -15.71 10.39
N LEU A 701 -11.95 -16.87 10.14
CA LEU A 701 -10.65 -17.18 10.72
C LEU A 701 -9.53 -16.39 10.02
N GLY A 702 -8.52 -15.99 10.79
CA GLY A 702 -7.38 -15.21 10.31
C GLY A 702 -7.63 -13.70 10.20
N LEU A 703 -8.90 -13.26 10.24
CA LEU A 703 -9.26 -11.84 10.17
C LEU A 703 -8.85 -11.12 11.46
N ASN A 704 -8.12 -10.01 11.33
CA ASN A 704 -7.59 -9.17 12.41
C ASN A 704 -6.80 -9.93 13.50
N GLY A 705 -6.20 -11.08 13.17
CA GLY A 705 -5.50 -11.94 14.12
C GLY A 705 -5.92 -13.40 13.97
N ILE A 706 -6.38 -14.04 15.04
CA ILE A 706 -6.86 -15.43 14.99
C ILE A 706 -8.22 -15.53 14.29
N SER A 707 -9.13 -14.60 14.55
CA SER A 707 -10.46 -14.54 13.94
C SER A 707 -11.17 -13.25 14.30
N ASP A 708 -12.09 -12.80 13.45
CA ASP A 708 -13.01 -11.71 13.76
C ASP A 708 -14.33 -11.89 12.98
N SER A 709 -15.35 -11.09 13.30
CA SER A 709 -16.58 -11.06 12.52
C SER A 709 -16.50 -10.01 11.41
N PRO A 710 -16.97 -10.31 10.19
CA PRO A 710 -17.13 -9.28 9.17
C PRO A 710 -18.31 -8.35 9.50
N PHE A 711 -18.36 -7.20 8.81
CA PHE A 711 -19.44 -6.20 8.88
C PHE A 711 -19.65 -5.53 10.24
N ILE A 712 -18.72 -5.65 11.19
CA ILE A 712 -18.82 -4.98 12.48
C ILE A 712 -19.03 -3.46 12.28
N GLY A 713 -20.04 -2.92 12.95
CA GLY A 713 -20.40 -1.50 12.89
C GLY A 713 -21.30 -1.09 11.72
N ASP A 714 -21.56 -1.97 10.75
CA ASP A 714 -22.53 -1.69 9.69
C ASP A 714 -23.96 -1.78 10.22
N ILE A 715 -24.91 -1.08 9.61
CA ILE A 715 -26.33 -1.17 9.99
C ILE A 715 -26.89 -2.56 9.70
N PHE A 716 -27.75 -3.07 10.59
CA PHE A 716 -28.23 -4.46 10.52
C PHE A 716 -29.09 -4.79 9.29
N ASP A 717 -29.69 -3.80 8.62
CA ASP A 717 -30.50 -3.96 7.42
C ASP A 717 -29.71 -3.73 6.11
N ASN A 718 -28.40 -3.51 6.21
CA ASN A 718 -27.50 -3.50 5.05
C ASN A 718 -27.52 -4.86 4.35
N THR A 719 -27.48 -4.84 3.02
CA THR A 719 -27.34 -6.05 2.19
C THR A 719 -25.93 -6.66 2.30
N GLY A 720 -24.94 -5.83 2.57
CA GLY A 720 -23.54 -6.25 2.71
C GLY A 720 -22.91 -6.70 1.40
N TYR A 721 -21.64 -7.09 1.49
CA TYR A 721 -20.88 -7.59 0.35
C TYR A 721 -21.61 -8.76 -0.32
N MET A 722 -21.85 -8.65 -1.63
CA MET A 722 -22.59 -9.64 -2.45
C MET A 722 -23.97 -10.03 -1.88
N GLN A 723 -24.66 -9.15 -1.15
CA GLN A 723 -25.95 -9.45 -0.50
C GLN A 723 -25.88 -10.53 0.60
N ARG A 724 -24.67 -10.87 1.08
CA ARG A 724 -24.44 -11.96 2.03
C ARG A 724 -25.12 -11.74 3.38
N LEU A 725 -25.39 -10.49 3.80
CA LEU A 725 -26.09 -10.23 5.08
C LEU A 725 -27.57 -10.63 5.07
N ASN A 726 -28.10 -11.05 3.92
CA ASN A 726 -29.48 -11.49 3.71
C ASN A 726 -29.59 -12.95 3.27
N ALA A 727 -28.47 -13.66 3.09
CA ALA A 727 -28.43 -15.05 2.66
C ALA A 727 -28.00 -16.00 3.80
N ASP A 728 -28.63 -17.19 3.86
CA ASP A 728 -28.15 -18.29 4.70
C ASP A 728 -26.78 -18.76 4.19
N GLN A 729 -25.83 -19.01 5.10
CA GLN A 729 -24.44 -19.27 4.73
C GLN A 729 -23.77 -20.26 5.66
N ASN A 730 -22.86 -21.06 5.11
CA ASN A 730 -21.97 -21.90 5.91
C ASN A 730 -20.68 -21.18 6.30
N TYR A 731 -20.33 -21.27 7.59
CA TYR A 731 -19.05 -20.80 8.15
C TYR A 731 -18.34 -21.96 8.83
N CYS A 732 -17.02 -21.83 9.07
CA CYS A 732 -16.28 -22.77 9.91
C CYS A 732 -16.59 -22.58 11.40
N VAL A 733 -16.81 -21.33 11.81
CA VAL A 733 -17.03 -20.94 13.21
C VAL A 733 -18.18 -19.95 13.29
N LEU A 734 -18.98 -20.07 14.34
CA LEU A 734 -20.11 -19.20 14.65
C LEU A 734 -19.93 -18.68 16.09
N SER A 735 -20.50 -17.51 16.40
CA SER A 735 -20.45 -16.96 17.76
C SER A 735 -21.18 -17.87 18.75
N GLY A 736 -20.56 -18.13 19.90
CA GLY A 736 -21.16 -18.84 21.03
C GLY A 736 -22.23 -18.04 21.78
N ASP A 737 -22.41 -16.74 21.44
CA ASP A 737 -23.36 -15.88 22.15
C ASP A 737 -24.83 -16.25 21.89
N CYS A 738 -25.13 -16.86 20.74
CA CYS A 738 -26.41 -17.50 20.42
C CYS A 738 -26.18 -18.63 19.42
N LEU A 739 -25.99 -19.85 19.93
CA LEU A 739 -25.61 -21.01 19.13
C LEU A 739 -26.52 -22.21 19.43
N LEU A 740 -27.29 -22.62 18.43
CA LEU A 740 -28.11 -23.83 18.49
C LEU A 740 -27.26 -25.02 18.04
N VAL A 741 -27.22 -26.09 18.83
CA VAL A 741 -26.43 -27.30 18.53
C VAL A 741 -27.29 -28.53 18.76
N LYS A 742 -27.16 -29.55 17.91
CA LYS A 742 -27.72 -30.87 18.22
C LYS A 742 -27.00 -31.47 19.43
N LYS A 743 -27.73 -31.92 20.45
CA LYS A 743 -27.12 -32.52 21.65
C LYS A 743 -26.22 -33.70 21.30
N SER A 744 -26.65 -34.54 20.35
CA SER A 744 -25.86 -35.68 19.85
C SER A 744 -24.52 -35.26 19.24
N VAL A 745 -24.50 -34.15 18.50
CA VAL A 745 -23.26 -33.60 17.89
C VAL A 745 -22.35 -33.05 18.97
N TYR A 746 -22.89 -32.28 19.93
CA TYR A 746 -22.11 -31.73 21.05
C TYR A 746 -21.39 -32.85 21.83
N THR A 747 -22.12 -33.92 22.17
CA THR A 747 -21.54 -35.09 22.85
C THR A 747 -20.54 -35.84 21.97
N HIS A 748 -20.83 -35.99 20.68
CA HIS A 748 -19.96 -36.70 19.73
C HIS A 748 -18.58 -36.05 19.58
N VAL A 749 -18.53 -34.71 19.54
CA VAL A 749 -17.27 -33.95 19.41
C VAL A 749 -16.53 -33.76 20.74
N GLY A 750 -17.07 -34.29 21.84
CA GLY A 750 -16.48 -34.18 23.18
C GLY A 750 -16.67 -32.83 23.86
N GLY A 751 -17.64 -32.03 23.43
CA GLY A 751 -17.95 -30.72 24.02
C GLY A 751 -16.84 -29.68 23.90
N MET A 752 -16.91 -28.67 24.75
CA MET A 752 -15.95 -27.56 24.80
C MET A 752 -14.70 -27.95 25.60
N ASP A 753 -13.52 -27.50 25.16
CA ASP A 753 -12.27 -27.71 25.91
C ASP A 753 -12.27 -26.87 27.20
N GLU A 754 -12.19 -27.54 28.35
CA GLU A 754 -12.24 -26.92 29.67
C GLU A 754 -11.02 -26.08 30.02
N ASN A 755 -9.93 -26.24 29.27
CA ASN A 755 -8.74 -25.42 29.43
C ASN A 755 -8.89 -24.06 28.75
N ILE A 756 -9.77 -23.91 27.74
CA ILE A 756 -9.90 -22.67 26.96
C ILE A 756 -10.93 -21.75 27.62
N GLN A 757 -10.43 -20.76 28.38
CA GLN A 757 -11.29 -19.80 29.08
C GLN A 757 -11.72 -18.60 28.22
N VAL A 758 -10.90 -18.23 27.22
CA VAL A 758 -11.19 -17.12 26.32
C VAL A 758 -12.34 -17.49 25.39
N ALA A 759 -13.42 -16.69 25.39
CA ALA A 759 -14.66 -17.03 24.69
C ALA A 759 -14.48 -17.25 23.19
N SER A 760 -13.79 -16.34 22.49
CA SER A 760 -13.53 -16.45 21.05
C SER A 760 -12.73 -17.71 20.70
N LEU A 761 -11.66 -18.02 21.43
CA LEU A 761 -10.84 -19.21 21.22
C LEU A 761 -11.61 -20.51 21.46
N ARG A 762 -12.51 -20.51 22.44
CA ARG A 762 -13.39 -21.66 22.74
C ARG A 762 -14.38 -21.90 21.62
N ASP A 763 -14.98 -20.83 21.09
CA ASP A 763 -15.92 -20.92 19.97
C ASP A 763 -15.22 -21.45 18.71
N ILE A 764 -13.95 -21.05 18.48
CA ILE A 764 -13.11 -21.58 17.40
C ILE A 764 -12.83 -23.06 17.56
N ASP A 765 -12.31 -23.49 18.71
CA ASP A 765 -11.99 -24.91 18.94
C ASP A 765 -13.24 -25.79 18.79
N PHE A 766 -14.37 -25.35 19.35
CA PHE A 766 -15.62 -26.09 19.25
C PHE A 766 -16.17 -26.14 17.81
N GLY A 767 -16.22 -25.00 17.11
CA GLY A 767 -16.68 -24.93 15.72
C GLY A 767 -15.84 -25.81 14.79
N LEU A 768 -14.52 -25.79 14.96
CA LEU A 768 -13.60 -26.60 14.18
C LEU A 768 -13.71 -28.10 14.48
N LYS A 769 -13.96 -28.50 15.73
CA LYS A 769 -14.29 -29.90 16.07
C LYS A 769 -15.59 -30.37 15.38
N VAL A 770 -16.63 -29.53 15.35
CA VAL A 770 -17.89 -29.84 14.65
C VAL A 770 -17.65 -30.04 13.16
N ARG A 771 -16.82 -29.17 12.56
CA ARG A 771 -16.44 -29.28 11.15
C ARG A 771 -15.63 -30.56 10.86
N GLU A 772 -14.64 -30.91 11.68
CA GLU A 772 -13.84 -32.13 11.51
C GLU A 772 -14.70 -33.42 11.55
N SER A 773 -15.79 -33.41 12.30
CA SER A 773 -16.78 -34.51 12.31
C SER A 773 -17.69 -34.56 11.07
N GLY A 774 -17.50 -33.67 10.09
CA GLY A 774 -18.24 -33.64 8.83
C GLY A 774 -19.58 -32.90 8.88
N TYR A 775 -19.89 -32.20 9.97
CA TYR A 775 -21.11 -31.41 10.10
C TYR A 775 -20.94 -29.98 9.57
N MET A 776 -22.04 -29.42 9.06
CA MET A 776 -22.10 -28.03 8.63
C MET A 776 -22.52 -27.10 9.77
N SER A 777 -21.93 -25.91 9.82
CA SER A 777 -22.34 -24.81 10.69
C SER A 777 -23.02 -23.74 9.84
N VAL A 778 -24.31 -23.46 10.11
CA VAL A 778 -25.12 -22.53 9.30
C VAL A 778 -25.33 -21.24 10.06
N TRP A 779 -24.93 -20.12 9.48
CA TRP A 779 -25.36 -18.80 9.91
C TRP A 779 -26.65 -18.42 9.18
N THR A 780 -27.66 -17.96 9.92
CA THR A 780 -28.91 -17.48 9.32
C THR A 780 -29.15 -16.00 9.63
N PRO A 781 -29.41 -15.16 8.61
CA PRO A 781 -29.77 -13.76 8.82
C PRO A 781 -31.21 -13.58 9.31
N HIS A 782 -31.99 -14.65 9.34
CA HIS A 782 -33.42 -14.62 9.67
C HIS A 782 -33.70 -14.71 11.17
N ALA A 783 -32.70 -15.04 11.99
CA ALA A 783 -32.75 -14.91 13.44
C ALA A 783 -31.86 -13.74 13.87
N VAL A 784 -32.47 -12.64 14.32
CA VAL A 784 -31.75 -11.43 14.77
C VAL A 784 -31.85 -11.30 16.27
N ILE A 785 -30.69 -11.28 16.94
CA ILE A 785 -30.57 -11.13 18.39
C ILE A 785 -29.78 -9.86 18.71
N ALA A 786 -30.28 -9.04 19.61
CA ALA A 786 -29.57 -7.86 20.07
C ALA A 786 -28.65 -8.19 21.26
N GLN A 787 -27.58 -7.43 21.44
CA GLN A 787 -26.61 -7.57 22.52
C GLN A 787 -26.27 -6.21 23.10
N ASP A 788 -26.06 -6.17 24.42
CA ASP A 788 -25.61 -4.98 25.12
C ASP A 788 -24.09 -5.03 25.32
N ASN A 789 -23.37 -4.49 24.34
CA ASN A 789 -21.90 -4.55 24.28
C ASN A 789 -21.20 -3.47 25.11
N THR A 790 -21.74 -3.14 26.30
CA THR A 790 -21.05 -2.24 27.26
C THR A 790 -19.81 -2.94 27.85
N GLY A 791 -18.72 -3.05 27.09
CA GLY A 791 -17.41 -3.41 27.65
C GLY A 791 -16.47 -4.34 26.88
N ARG A 792 -16.72 -4.73 25.61
CA ARG A 792 -15.67 -5.39 24.81
C ARG A 792 -14.62 -4.35 24.41
N SER A 793 -13.57 -4.22 25.21
CA SER A 793 -12.36 -3.47 24.82
C SER A 793 -11.73 -4.18 23.61
N PRO A 794 -11.32 -3.45 22.56
CA PRO A 794 -10.51 -4.04 21.51
C PRO A 794 -9.25 -4.64 22.13
N SER A 795 -8.93 -5.89 21.77
CA SER A 795 -7.69 -6.53 22.20
C SER A 795 -6.51 -5.66 21.76
N SER A 796 -5.72 -5.18 22.71
CA SER A 796 -4.43 -4.59 22.43
C SER A 796 -3.56 -5.63 21.71
N TYR A 797 -2.74 -5.18 20.77
CA TYR A 797 -1.71 -6.00 20.12
C TYR A 797 -0.60 -6.33 21.14
N GLU A 798 -0.93 -7.13 22.15
CA GLU A 798 -0.01 -7.66 23.16
C GLU A 798 0.55 -9.03 22.74
N GLU A 799 1.50 -9.55 23.53
CA GLU A 799 2.06 -10.88 23.36
C GLU A 799 0.96 -11.96 23.33
N LEU A 800 1.07 -12.92 22.40
CA LEU A 800 0.15 -14.04 22.32
C LEU A 800 0.14 -14.80 23.65
N SER A 801 -1.04 -14.96 24.23
CA SER A 801 -1.26 -15.82 25.39
C SER A 801 -0.99 -17.29 25.05
N GLU A 802 -0.70 -18.10 26.06
CA GLU A 802 -0.47 -19.53 25.89
C GLU A 802 -1.66 -20.25 25.21
N TYR A 803 -2.88 -19.78 25.47
CA TYR A 803 -4.09 -20.29 24.82
C TYR A 803 -4.10 -20.02 23.31
N GLU A 804 -3.72 -18.81 22.89
CA GLU A 804 -3.64 -18.43 21.48
C GLU A 804 -2.59 -19.26 20.74
N VAL A 805 -1.42 -19.45 21.34
CA VAL A 805 -0.36 -20.30 20.77
C VAL A 805 -0.85 -21.74 20.57
N ASN A 806 -1.60 -22.30 21.53
CA ASN A 806 -2.14 -23.66 21.42
C ASN A 806 -3.21 -23.78 20.34
N VAL A 807 -4.09 -22.77 20.19
CA VAL A 807 -5.08 -22.70 19.12
C VAL A 807 -4.40 -22.63 17.76
N TYR A 808 -3.40 -21.75 17.59
CA TYR A 808 -2.61 -21.73 16.35
C TYR A 808 -1.95 -23.08 16.09
N ARG A 809 -1.24 -23.65 17.07
CA ARG A 809 -0.54 -24.94 16.87
C ARG A 809 -1.47 -26.05 16.39
N ARG A 810 -2.73 -26.06 16.83
CA ARG A 810 -3.72 -27.05 16.44
C ARG A 810 -4.42 -26.71 15.12
N TRP A 811 -4.76 -25.45 14.90
CA TRP A 811 -5.74 -25.03 13.89
C TRP A 811 -5.20 -24.09 12.81
N LEU A 812 -3.90 -23.75 12.83
CA LEU A 812 -3.28 -22.79 11.90
C LEU A 812 -3.60 -23.04 10.41
N PRO A 813 -3.60 -24.28 9.88
CA PRO A 813 -3.92 -24.50 8.47
C PRO A 813 -5.31 -23.97 8.07
N LEU A 814 -6.31 -24.16 8.92
CA LEU A 814 -7.68 -23.66 8.72
C LEU A 814 -7.79 -22.17 9.05
N ILE A 815 -7.06 -21.69 10.06
CA ILE A 815 -7.05 -20.26 10.41
C ILE A 815 -6.48 -19.42 9.27
N ALA A 816 -5.44 -19.90 8.61
CA ALA A 816 -4.82 -19.21 7.49
C ALA A 816 -5.61 -19.34 6.18
N ASN A 817 -6.40 -20.40 6.02
CA ASN A 817 -7.13 -20.70 4.78
C ASN A 817 -8.58 -21.10 5.10
N ASP A 818 -9.36 -20.17 5.67
CA ASP A 818 -10.77 -20.40 5.97
C ASP A 818 -11.57 -20.62 4.67
N PRO A 819 -12.18 -21.78 4.45
CA PRO A 819 -13.02 -22.05 3.27
C PRO A 819 -14.21 -21.09 3.13
N SER A 820 -14.64 -20.45 4.22
CA SER A 820 -15.72 -19.45 4.23
C SER A 820 -15.27 -18.08 3.70
N TYR A 821 -13.98 -17.93 3.39
CA TYR A 821 -13.34 -16.66 3.06
C TYR A 821 -12.46 -16.74 1.80
N ASN A 822 -12.59 -15.75 0.92
CA ASN A 822 -11.82 -15.74 -0.32
C ASN A 822 -10.39 -15.25 -0.10
N LYS A 823 -9.42 -15.88 -0.76
CA LYS A 823 -8.01 -15.51 -0.65
C LYS A 823 -7.71 -14.09 -1.20
N ASN A 824 -8.44 -13.59 -2.17
CA ASN A 824 -8.22 -12.24 -2.70
C ASN A 824 -8.66 -11.13 -1.74
N LEU A 825 -9.27 -11.48 -0.60
CA LEU A 825 -9.66 -10.53 0.44
C LEU A 825 -8.56 -10.37 1.49
N SER A 826 -8.46 -9.15 2.01
CA SER A 826 -7.58 -8.75 3.11
C SER A 826 -7.97 -9.46 4.40
N LEU A 827 -6.96 -9.89 5.17
CA LEU A 827 -7.13 -10.39 6.55
C LEU A 827 -7.08 -9.26 7.59
N LYS A 828 -7.12 -8.01 7.15
CA LYS A 828 -7.15 -6.80 7.99
C LYS A 828 -8.36 -5.94 7.66
N GLY A 829 -8.90 -5.26 8.66
CA GLY A 829 -10.00 -4.31 8.49
C GLY A 829 -11.37 -4.96 8.71
N LYS A 830 -12.37 -4.56 7.90
CA LYS A 830 -13.77 -5.03 8.06
C LYS A 830 -14.07 -6.39 7.43
N GLY A 831 -13.10 -6.98 6.72
CA GLY A 831 -13.18 -8.35 6.22
C GLY A 831 -13.85 -8.57 4.87
N TYR A 832 -14.09 -7.58 4.01
CA TYR A 832 -14.47 -7.84 2.60
C TYR A 832 -13.81 -6.85 1.63
N GLU A 833 -12.67 -6.30 2.07
CA GLU A 833 -11.83 -5.42 1.26
C GLU A 833 -10.85 -6.28 0.45
N PRO A 834 -10.59 -5.98 -0.83
CA PRO A 834 -9.53 -6.67 -1.59
C PRO A 834 -8.17 -6.52 -0.92
N GLU A 835 -7.35 -7.57 -0.97
CA GLU A 835 -5.93 -7.46 -0.66
C GLU A 835 -5.23 -6.77 -1.84
N TRP A 836 -4.96 -5.48 -1.64
CA TRP A 836 -4.44 -4.60 -2.67
C TRP A 836 -3.01 -4.94 -3.10
N ASN A 837 -2.22 -5.61 -2.24
CA ASN A 837 -0.95 -6.18 -2.66
C ASN A 837 -1.19 -7.57 -3.28
N SER A 838 -1.52 -7.59 -4.58
CA SER A 838 -1.81 -8.82 -5.33
C SER A 838 -0.71 -9.89 -5.21
N ALA A 839 0.55 -9.49 -5.04
CA ALA A 839 1.67 -10.42 -4.86
C ALA A 839 1.55 -11.29 -3.59
N LEU A 840 0.78 -10.87 -2.58
CA LEU A 840 0.49 -11.69 -1.39
C LEU A 840 -0.57 -12.78 -1.64
N THR A 841 -1.46 -12.59 -2.63
CA THR A 841 -2.61 -13.47 -2.87
C THR A 841 -2.51 -14.24 -4.19
N TRP A 842 -1.61 -13.82 -5.08
CA TRP A 842 -1.48 -14.33 -6.42
C TRP A 842 -0.11 -14.99 -6.65
N GLN A 843 -0.13 -16.33 -6.64
CA GLN A 843 1.00 -17.18 -6.99
C GLN A 843 0.58 -18.08 -8.16
N PRO A 844 0.89 -17.71 -9.42
CA PRO A 844 0.35 -18.39 -10.60
C PRO A 844 0.90 -19.82 -10.78
N LEU A 845 2.09 -20.11 -10.23
CA LEU A 845 2.74 -21.42 -10.33
C LEU A 845 2.37 -22.33 -9.14
N SER A 846 1.14 -22.84 -9.11
CA SER A 846 0.65 -23.64 -7.96
C SER A 846 1.42 -24.95 -7.71
N TRP A 847 2.35 -25.38 -8.59
CA TRP A 847 3.17 -26.60 -8.38
C TRP A 847 4.53 -26.29 -7.76
N ARG A 848 4.83 -25.01 -7.53
CA ARG A 848 6.06 -24.53 -6.90
C ARG A 848 7.32 -25.18 -7.54
N PRO A 849 7.54 -25.00 -8.85
CA PRO A 849 8.69 -25.61 -9.55
C PRO A 849 10.06 -25.10 -9.08
N VAL A 850 10.06 -23.98 -8.36
CA VAL A 850 11.23 -23.29 -7.84
C VAL A 850 10.94 -22.79 -6.42
N PRO A 851 11.97 -22.54 -5.58
CA PRO A 851 11.78 -22.00 -4.24
C PRO A 851 11.07 -20.65 -4.26
N VAL A 852 10.20 -20.41 -3.28
CA VAL A 852 9.50 -19.14 -3.07
C VAL A 852 10.09 -18.42 -1.87
N ILE A 853 10.55 -17.20 -2.08
CA ILE A 853 11.23 -16.40 -1.06
C ILE A 853 10.38 -15.21 -0.66
N MET A 854 10.29 -14.96 0.65
CA MET A 854 9.79 -13.71 1.17
C MET A 854 10.96 -12.93 1.75
N ALA A 855 11.17 -11.71 1.26
CA ALA A 855 12.20 -10.83 1.81
C ALA A 855 11.55 -9.63 2.49
N TRP A 856 11.87 -9.41 3.74
CA TRP A 856 11.46 -8.22 4.46
C TRP A 856 12.55 -7.16 4.41
N ARG A 857 12.20 -5.99 3.87
CA ARG A 857 13.09 -4.85 3.71
C ARG A 857 13.11 -3.99 4.98
N GLY A 858 14.30 -3.71 5.48
CA GLY A 858 14.53 -2.78 6.60
C GLY A 858 14.45 -1.31 6.15
N GLU A 859 14.73 -0.38 7.06
CA GLU A 859 14.67 1.07 6.77
C GLU A 859 15.78 1.55 5.82
N ASP A 860 16.93 0.87 5.76
CA ASP A 860 18.01 1.22 4.83
C ASP A 860 17.72 0.73 3.41
N LYS A 861 17.26 1.67 2.58
CA LYS A 861 16.89 1.44 1.18
C LYS A 861 18.06 0.97 0.32
N ARG A 862 19.29 1.47 0.52
CA ARG A 862 20.37 1.30 -0.48
C ARG A 862 21.09 -0.05 -0.37
N SER A 863 21.38 -0.49 0.85
CA SER A 863 21.94 -1.82 1.11
C SER A 863 20.99 -2.92 0.64
N ALA A 864 19.69 -2.73 0.91
CA ALA A 864 18.62 -3.65 0.54
C ALA A 864 18.51 -3.86 -0.97
N ASP A 865 18.55 -2.76 -1.72
CA ASP A 865 18.35 -2.79 -3.17
C ASP A 865 19.41 -3.67 -3.85
N SER A 866 20.69 -3.48 -3.51
CA SER A 866 21.80 -4.21 -4.13
C SER A 866 21.91 -5.70 -3.75
N ARG A 867 21.45 -6.08 -2.55
CA ARG A 867 21.68 -7.43 -1.98
C ARG A 867 20.43 -8.28 -1.86
N ILE A 868 19.25 -7.68 -1.84
CA ILE A 868 17.96 -8.37 -1.70
C ILE A 868 17.07 -8.11 -2.91
N ILE A 869 16.77 -6.85 -3.22
CA ILE A 869 15.74 -6.52 -4.22
C ILE A 869 16.21 -6.88 -5.64
N TYR A 870 17.32 -6.31 -6.12
CA TYR A 870 17.80 -6.59 -7.47
C TYR A 870 18.13 -8.07 -7.67
N PRO A 871 18.78 -8.79 -6.72
CA PRO A 871 18.95 -10.24 -6.81
C PRO A 871 17.63 -11.00 -6.93
N LEU A 872 16.62 -10.68 -6.11
CA LEU A 872 15.32 -11.34 -6.14
C LEU A 872 14.61 -11.11 -7.49
N GLU A 873 14.55 -9.86 -7.95
CA GLU A 873 13.93 -9.49 -9.23
C GLU A 873 14.62 -10.19 -10.40
N LYS A 874 15.96 -10.19 -10.41
CA LYS A 874 16.75 -10.85 -11.44
C LYS A 874 16.49 -12.36 -11.45
N MET A 875 16.56 -13.03 -10.30
CA MET A 875 16.31 -14.47 -10.21
C MET A 875 14.87 -14.85 -10.56
N LYS A 876 13.89 -13.99 -10.24
CA LYS A 876 12.50 -14.13 -10.66
C LYS A 876 12.34 -13.98 -12.17
N SER A 877 13.04 -13.03 -12.79
CA SER A 877 13.03 -12.83 -14.25
C SER A 877 13.65 -13.99 -15.02
N ASP A 878 14.67 -14.64 -14.43
CA ASP A 878 15.39 -15.79 -15.00
C ASP A 878 14.68 -17.13 -14.71
N GLY A 879 13.62 -17.13 -13.89
CA GLY A 879 12.86 -18.34 -13.54
C GLY A 879 13.61 -19.31 -12.62
N VAL A 880 14.49 -18.78 -11.76
CA VAL A 880 15.32 -19.57 -10.82
C VAL A 880 14.66 -19.70 -9.45
N LEU A 881 13.87 -18.70 -9.05
CA LEU A 881 13.04 -18.65 -7.85
C LEU A 881 11.80 -17.81 -8.11
N ASP A 882 10.84 -17.83 -7.20
CA ASP A 882 9.77 -16.83 -7.12
C ASP A 882 9.83 -16.14 -5.75
N GLY A 883 9.08 -15.05 -5.57
CA GLY A 883 9.05 -14.36 -4.29
C GLY A 883 8.52 -12.94 -4.33
N ILE A 884 8.52 -12.33 -3.14
CA ILE A 884 8.08 -10.96 -2.90
C ILE A 884 9.00 -10.24 -1.93
N VAL A 885 9.00 -8.91 -2.02
CA VAL A 885 9.55 -8.03 -0.99
C VAL A 885 8.41 -7.40 -0.21
N ILE A 886 8.43 -7.53 1.12
CA ILE A 886 7.50 -6.87 2.03
C ILE A 886 8.17 -5.72 2.77
N GLN A 887 7.38 -4.73 3.18
CA GLN A 887 7.84 -3.58 3.98
C GLN A 887 7.30 -3.62 5.41
N LYS A 888 6.20 -4.32 5.64
CA LYS A 888 5.55 -4.47 6.95
C LYS A 888 5.50 -5.94 7.34
N ALA A 889 5.64 -6.22 8.63
CA ALA A 889 5.47 -7.55 9.17
C ALA A 889 4.04 -8.06 8.87
N LEU A 890 3.96 -9.32 8.44
CA LEU A 890 2.70 -10.02 8.19
C LEU A 890 2.19 -10.67 9.48
N THR A 891 0.88 -10.85 9.62
CA THR A 891 0.34 -11.69 10.68
C THR A 891 0.71 -13.15 10.45
N ILE A 892 0.59 -14.01 11.49
CA ILE A 892 0.86 -15.44 11.37
C ILE A 892 -0.01 -16.10 10.27
N PRO A 893 -1.34 -15.83 10.20
CA PRO A 893 -2.16 -16.33 9.10
C PRO A 893 -1.71 -15.85 7.71
N GLU A 894 -1.37 -14.55 7.55
CA GLU A 894 -0.90 -14.00 6.26
C GLU A 894 0.39 -14.69 5.79
N LEU A 895 1.36 -14.89 6.68
CA LEU A 895 2.61 -15.57 6.35
C LEU A 895 2.38 -17.05 6.00
N TYR A 896 1.58 -17.76 6.79
CA TYR A 896 1.27 -19.18 6.54
C TYR A 896 0.53 -19.36 5.22
N ARG A 897 -0.38 -18.43 4.90
CA ARG A 897 -1.14 -18.40 3.65
C ARG A 897 -0.25 -18.15 2.42
N PHE A 898 0.75 -17.28 2.54
CA PHE A 898 1.76 -17.09 1.48
C PHE A 898 2.73 -18.28 1.35
N ASN A 899 3.02 -18.96 2.47
CA ASN A 899 3.81 -20.18 2.57
C ASN A 899 5.22 -20.08 1.93
N PRO A 900 6.10 -19.15 2.37
CA PRO A 900 7.43 -19.03 1.79
C PRO A 900 8.35 -20.20 2.22
N ASP A 901 9.26 -20.62 1.34
CA ASP A 901 10.28 -21.62 1.67
C ASP A 901 11.46 -20.98 2.45
N VAL A 902 11.73 -19.70 2.20
CA VAL A 902 12.76 -18.92 2.90
C VAL A 902 12.22 -17.55 3.27
N LEU A 903 12.48 -17.14 4.51
CA LEU A 903 12.24 -15.79 5.02
C LEU A 903 13.58 -15.05 5.16
N ILE A 904 13.79 -14.01 4.36
CA ILE A 904 14.96 -13.13 4.47
C ILE A 904 14.55 -11.90 5.27
N VAL A 905 15.31 -11.56 6.32
CA VAL A 905 15.09 -10.38 7.13
C VAL A 905 16.32 -9.51 7.10
N GLN A 906 16.16 -8.26 6.68
CA GLN A 906 17.23 -7.27 6.73
C GLN A 906 17.22 -6.51 8.05
N GLY A 907 18.36 -6.49 8.74
CA GLY A 907 18.58 -5.62 9.90
C GLY A 907 17.58 -5.85 11.04
N CYS A 908 17.66 -6.98 11.76
CA CYS A 908 16.88 -7.24 12.98
C CYS A 908 17.29 -6.34 14.17
N HIS A 909 17.12 -5.03 14.07
CA HIS A 909 17.63 -4.08 15.08
C HIS A 909 16.59 -3.68 16.14
N LEU A 910 15.29 -3.88 15.87
CA LEU A 910 14.19 -3.51 16.76
C LEU A 910 13.68 -4.72 17.56
N ALA A 911 13.36 -4.52 18.85
CA ALA A 911 12.90 -5.60 19.74
C ALA A 911 11.58 -6.23 19.26
N GLU A 912 10.69 -5.44 18.68
CA GLU A 912 9.44 -5.87 18.05
C GLU A 912 9.66 -6.88 16.91
N HIS A 913 10.74 -6.74 16.13
CA HIS A 913 11.05 -7.64 15.01
C HIS A 913 11.43 -9.03 15.50
N TYR A 914 12.13 -9.09 16.64
CA TYR A 914 12.52 -10.34 17.27
C TYR A 914 11.31 -11.11 17.80
N HIS A 915 10.38 -10.44 18.50
CA HIS A 915 9.18 -11.08 19.04
C HIS A 915 8.31 -11.68 17.92
N TRP A 916 8.18 -10.96 16.80
CA TRP A 916 7.49 -11.45 15.62
C TRP A 916 8.13 -12.72 15.03
N LEU A 917 9.46 -12.73 14.86
CA LEU A 917 10.20 -13.89 14.36
C LEU A 917 10.13 -15.11 15.28
N ASP A 918 10.26 -14.91 16.60
CA ASP A 918 10.15 -15.97 17.60
C ASP A 918 8.79 -16.66 17.53
N GLN A 919 7.71 -15.86 17.52
CA GLN A 919 6.34 -16.37 17.39
C GLN A 919 6.16 -17.18 16.10
N ILE A 920 6.61 -16.65 14.96
CA ILE A 920 6.52 -17.35 13.67
C ILE A 920 7.29 -18.66 13.70
N LYS A 921 8.56 -18.64 14.11
CA LYS A 921 9.42 -19.83 14.06
C LYS A 921 8.93 -20.92 15.01
N SER A 922 8.31 -20.54 16.13
CA SER A 922 7.72 -21.48 17.08
C SER A 922 6.48 -22.23 16.54
N LEU A 923 5.76 -21.63 15.59
CA LEU A 923 4.51 -22.15 15.04
C LEU A 923 4.66 -22.69 13.60
N ASN A 924 5.59 -22.13 12.82
CA ASN A 924 5.88 -22.48 11.46
C ASN A 924 7.41 -22.49 11.22
N PRO A 925 8.07 -23.65 11.19
CA PRO A 925 9.51 -23.75 11.06
C PRO A 925 9.95 -23.43 9.62
N ILE A 926 10.05 -22.14 9.30
CA ILE A 926 10.55 -21.61 8.01
C ILE A 926 12.05 -21.35 8.11
N PHE A 927 12.80 -21.66 7.04
CA PHE A 927 14.23 -21.34 6.97
C PHE A 927 14.44 -19.82 6.94
N THR A 928 15.08 -19.29 7.99
CA THR A 928 15.22 -17.85 8.19
C THR A 928 16.65 -17.40 7.96
N VAL A 929 16.80 -16.40 7.11
CA VAL A 929 18.07 -15.78 6.73
C VAL A 929 18.09 -14.34 7.22
N CYS A 930 19.11 -13.97 7.99
CA CYS A 930 19.30 -12.59 8.44
C CYS A 930 20.40 -11.92 7.61
N ASP A 931 20.05 -10.83 6.94
CA ASP A 931 20.97 -10.00 6.18
C ASP A 931 21.47 -8.84 7.06
N ILE A 932 22.79 -8.78 7.25
CA ILE A 932 23.46 -7.82 8.14
C ILE A 932 24.50 -7.01 7.35
N ASP A 933 24.47 -5.70 7.54
CA ASP A 933 25.42 -4.73 6.99
C ASP A 933 26.12 -3.91 8.09
N GLU A 934 26.91 -2.92 7.68
CA GLU A 934 27.64 -2.03 8.59
C GLU A 934 26.73 -1.26 9.57
N HIS A 935 25.48 -0.96 9.20
CA HIS A 935 24.55 -0.18 10.01
C HIS A 935 24.11 -0.92 11.27
N PHE A 936 24.17 -2.25 11.26
CA PHE A 936 23.92 -3.05 12.47
C PHE A 936 24.89 -2.71 13.62
N LEU A 937 26.09 -2.20 13.31
CA LEU A 937 27.06 -1.77 14.32
C LEU A 937 26.65 -0.49 15.06
N SER A 938 25.98 0.45 14.38
CA SER A 938 25.60 1.72 14.99
C SER A 938 24.53 1.50 16.07
N VAL A 939 23.56 0.61 15.81
CA VAL A 939 22.51 0.23 16.76
C VAL A 939 23.08 -0.53 17.96
N GLY A 940 24.04 -1.43 17.74
CA GLY A 940 24.72 -2.16 18.81
C GLY A 940 25.61 -1.31 19.73
N LEU A 941 26.06 -0.13 19.27
CA LEU A 941 26.97 0.76 20.00
C LEU A 941 26.26 1.86 20.81
N VAL A 942 25.02 2.23 20.47
CA VAL A 942 24.25 3.29 21.18
C VAL A 942 23.93 2.94 22.64
N LYS A 943 24.06 1.67 23.07
CA LYS A 943 23.94 1.25 24.49
C LYS A 943 25.29 1.02 25.21
N LYS A 944 26.41 1.58 24.74
CA LYS A 944 27.71 1.52 25.46
C LYS A 944 27.91 2.68 26.44
N ASN A 945 27.04 2.77 27.44
CA ASN A 945 27.35 3.40 28.72
C ASN A 945 27.16 2.36 29.83
N GLY A 946 28.07 1.39 29.93
CA GLY A 946 28.08 0.40 31.00
C GLY A 946 28.53 -0.99 30.55
N HIS A 947 29.45 -1.58 31.29
CA HIS A 947 30.01 -2.91 31.04
C HIS A 947 28.93 -4.01 31.05
N GLY A 948 28.48 -4.43 29.87
CA GLY A 948 27.70 -5.64 29.67
C GLY A 948 27.45 -5.85 28.18
N LYS A 949 27.80 -7.02 27.62
CA LYS A 949 27.20 -7.44 26.35
C LYS A 949 25.69 -7.40 26.56
N SER A 950 24.95 -6.67 25.72
CA SER A 950 23.48 -6.74 25.73
C SER A 950 23.10 -8.20 25.48
N LYS A 951 22.57 -8.90 26.50
CA LYS A 951 22.04 -10.27 26.36
C LYS A 951 21.03 -10.40 25.21
N HIS A 952 20.41 -9.29 24.79
CA HIS A 952 19.39 -9.27 23.74
C HIS A 952 19.94 -9.48 22.32
N LEU A 953 21.19 -9.09 22.01
CA LEU A 953 21.77 -9.27 20.67
C LEU A 953 22.15 -10.74 20.37
N ILE A 954 22.49 -11.51 21.40
CA ILE A 954 22.83 -12.94 21.27
C ILE A 954 21.55 -13.77 21.08
N ALA A 955 20.48 -13.45 21.82
CA ALA A 955 19.19 -14.12 21.69
C ALA A 955 18.59 -13.98 20.28
N GLN A 956 18.88 -12.88 19.57
CA GLN A 956 18.40 -12.66 18.19
C GLN A 956 18.88 -13.72 17.19
N PHE A 957 20.06 -14.32 17.41
CA PHE A 957 20.61 -15.33 16.52
C PHE A 957 20.09 -16.75 16.79
N ASP A 958 19.43 -17.01 17.92
CA ASP A 958 18.93 -18.34 18.26
C ASP A 958 17.83 -18.83 17.29
N PHE A 959 17.12 -17.88 16.67
CA PHE A 959 16.02 -18.15 15.73
C PHE A 959 16.41 -17.90 14.27
N ILE A 960 17.66 -17.56 13.98
CA ILE A 960 18.16 -17.38 12.62
C ILE A 960 18.86 -18.67 12.20
N ASP A 961 18.57 -19.18 11.01
CA ASP A 961 19.24 -20.39 10.50
C ASP A 961 20.54 -20.03 9.77
N ARG A 962 20.60 -18.85 9.15
CA ARG A 962 21.78 -18.32 8.48
C ARG A 962 21.92 -16.82 8.61
N VAL A 963 23.16 -16.36 8.79
CA VAL A 963 23.51 -14.94 8.73
C VAL A 963 24.28 -14.66 7.44
N ILE A 964 23.90 -13.59 6.73
CA ILE A 964 24.60 -13.11 5.55
C ILE A 964 25.22 -11.75 5.88
N THR A 965 26.52 -11.60 5.63
CA THR A 965 27.27 -10.37 5.88
C THR A 965 27.83 -9.76 4.61
N THR A 966 28.03 -8.44 4.61
CA THR A 966 28.62 -7.69 3.49
C THR A 966 30.13 -7.88 3.33
N SER A 967 30.85 -8.17 4.43
CA SER A 967 32.32 -8.22 4.45
C SER A 967 32.86 -9.32 5.36
N GLU A 968 34.13 -9.69 5.14
CA GLU A 968 34.87 -10.63 5.98
C GLU A 968 35.00 -10.11 7.42
N THR A 969 35.25 -8.81 7.61
CA THR A 969 35.37 -8.20 8.95
C THR A 969 34.08 -8.36 9.75
N LEU A 970 32.92 -8.22 9.11
CA LEU A 970 31.63 -8.39 9.77
C LEU A 970 31.35 -9.87 10.08
N ALA A 971 31.73 -10.78 9.17
CA ALA A 971 31.62 -12.23 9.40
C ALA A 971 32.48 -12.68 10.60
N GLU A 972 33.72 -12.21 10.68
CA GLU A 972 34.62 -12.49 11.82
C GLU A 972 34.05 -11.98 13.14
N LEU A 973 33.43 -10.79 13.14
CA LEU A 973 32.85 -10.19 14.33
C LEU A 973 31.74 -11.07 14.95
N TYR A 974 30.89 -11.67 14.11
CA TYR A 974 29.76 -12.50 14.54
C TYR A 974 30.05 -14.01 14.53
N SER A 975 31.24 -14.44 14.09
CA SER A 975 31.64 -15.86 14.02
C SER A 975 31.53 -16.63 15.35
N LYS A 976 31.53 -15.93 16.49
CA LYS A 976 31.36 -16.52 17.83
C LYS A 976 29.91 -16.66 18.24
N ASP A 977 29.02 -15.88 17.64
CA ASP A 977 27.61 -15.77 18.01
C ASP A 977 26.71 -16.61 17.09
N HIS A 978 27.14 -16.91 15.85
CA HIS A 978 26.39 -17.76 14.91
C HIS A 978 27.28 -18.77 14.16
N ARG A 979 26.75 -19.97 13.84
CA ARG A 979 27.51 -21.07 13.23
C ARG A 979 27.52 -21.08 11.71
N ASP A 980 26.43 -20.64 11.07
CA ASP A 980 26.32 -20.57 9.60
C ASP A 980 26.34 -19.10 9.14
N ILE A 981 27.51 -18.61 8.76
CA ILE A 981 27.70 -17.24 8.26
C ILE A 981 28.21 -17.31 6.83
N CYS A 982 27.52 -16.62 5.92
CA CYS A 982 27.90 -16.48 4.51
C CYS A 982 28.25 -15.04 4.20
N ILE A 983 29.25 -14.82 3.34
CA ILE A 983 29.60 -13.50 2.85
C ILE A 983 28.95 -13.33 1.48
N LEU A 984 28.07 -12.33 1.35
CA LEU A 984 27.44 -11.98 0.08
C LEU A 984 27.81 -10.53 -0.27
N PRO A 985 28.76 -10.33 -1.21
CA PRO A 985 29.11 -8.98 -1.65
C PRO A 985 27.95 -8.34 -2.44
N SER A 986 28.02 -7.02 -2.60
CA SER A 986 27.10 -6.27 -3.46
C SER A 986 27.47 -6.44 -4.93
N PHE A 987 26.45 -6.56 -5.79
CA PHE A 987 26.60 -6.63 -7.24
C PHE A 987 25.82 -5.50 -7.92
N LEU A 988 26.30 -5.06 -9.09
CA LEU A 988 25.59 -4.10 -9.91
C LEU A 988 24.55 -4.79 -10.82
N ASN A 989 23.39 -4.16 -11.00
CA ASN A 989 22.37 -4.62 -11.93
C ASN A 989 22.74 -4.26 -13.40
N SER A 990 21.94 -4.69 -14.36
CA SER A 990 22.21 -4.48 -15.79
C SER A 990 22.12 -3.02 -16.26
N GLU A 991 21.46 -2.12 -15.51
CA GLU A 991 21.29 -0.71 -15.90
C GLU A 991 22.63 0.01 -16.02
N TRP A 992 23.59 -0.36 -15.16
CA TRP A 992 24.96 0.16 -15.19
C TRP A 992 25.70 -0.12 -16.50
N LYS A 993 25.34 -1.18 -17.25
CA LYS A 993 25.91 -1.47 -18.57
C LYS A 993 25.35 -0.58 -19.67
N ALA A 994 24.11 -0.10 -19.52
CA ALA A 994 23.43 0.73 -20.52
C ALA A 994 23.92 2.18 -20.52
N LEU A 995 24.72 2.59 -19.52
CA LEU A 995 25.23 3.94 -19.39
C LEU A 995 26.23 4.29 -20.52
N GLN A 996 25.87 5.32 -21.29
CA GLN A 996 26.79 6.00 -22.19
C GLN A 996 27.53 7.08 -21.40
N GLN A 997 28.86 7.06 -21.49
CA GLN A 997 29.69 8.09 -20.86
C GLN A 997 29.87 9.23 -21.87
N GLU A 998 29.36 10.41 -21.56
CA GLU A 998 29.63 11.61 -22.33
C GLU A 998 30.91 12.28 -21.82
N CYS A 999 32.09 11.88 -22.31
CA CYS A 999 33.31 12.62 -22.00
C CYS A 999 33.33 13.94 -22.79
N GLN A 1000 32.88 15.02 -22.16
CA GLN A 1000 33.11 16.37 -22.66
C GLN A 1000 34.49 16.87 -22.18
N PRO A 1001 35.33 17.42 -23.07
CA PRO A 1001 36.65 17.92 -22.67
C PRO A 1001 36.51 19.18 -21.83
N SER A 1002 36.90 19.12 -20.55
CA SER A 1002 37.01 20.27 -19.65
C SER A 1002 38.44 20.83 -19.62
N GLU A 1003 38.56 22.14 -19.40
CA GLU A 1003 39.86 22.84 -19.32
C GLU A 1003 40.69 22.34 -18.13
N LYS A 1004 40.05 22.17 -16.95
CA LYS A 1004 40.63 21.58 -15.75
C LYS A 1004 40.15 20.15 -15.53
N VAL A 1005 40.94 19.36 -14.80
CA VAL A 1005 40.57 17.99 -14.42
C VAL A 1005 39.44 18.04 -13.40
N ARG A 1006 38.35 17.32 -13.66
CA ARG A 1006 37.16 17.24 -12.81
C ARG A 1006 37.29 16.05 -11.84
N ILE A 1007 37.41 16.34 -10.55
CA ILE A 1007 37.54 15.33 -9.51
C ILE A 1007 36.23 15.23 -8.72
N GLY A 1008 35.63 14.04 -8.74
CA GLY A 1008 34.33 13.76 -8.12
C GLY A 1008 34.41 13.04 -6.78
N CYS A 1009 33.52 13.39 -5.86
CA CYS A 1009 33.30 12.70 -4.60
C CYS A 1009 31.80 12.54 -4.35
N VAL A 1010 31.34 11.31 -4.11
CA VAL A 1010 29.97 11.10 -3.61
C VAL A 1010 30.03 11.07 -2.08
N THR A 1011 29.39 12.04 -1.44
CA THR A 1011 29.52 12.28 0.02
C THR A 1011 28.28 11.89 0.81
N HIS A 1012 27.19 11.52 0.16
CA HIS A 1012 25.92 11.20 0.80
C HIS A 1012 26.03 10.14 1.92
N ASP A 1013 26.87 9.10 1.71
CA ASP A 1013 27.09 8.00 2.64
C ASP A 1013 28.44 8.11 3.39
N LEU A 1014 29.03 9.31 3.42
CA LEU A 1014 30.28 9.57 4.14
C LEU A 1014 30.01 10.32 5.44
N SER A 1015 30.73 9.96 6.49
CA SER A 1015 30.70 10.70 7.74
C SER A 1015 31.45 12.03 7.61
N PRO A 1016 31.21 13.01 8.50
CA PRO A 1016 32.02 14.23 8.55
C PRO A 1016 33.52 13.93 8.73
N GLY A 1017 33.88 12.85 9.43
CA GLY A 1017 35.27 12.39 9.58
C GLY A 1017 35.92 12.00 8.25
N ASP A 1018 35.19 11.24 7.42
CA ASP A 1018 35.65 10.79 6.11
C ASP A 1018 35.94 11.97 5.17
N ILE A 1019 35.02 12.94 5.09
CA ILE A 1019 35.18 14.14 4.26
C ILE A 1019 36.37 14.99 4.76
N ASN A 1020 36.57 15.04 6.08
CA ASN A 1020 37.63 15.84 6.68
C ASN A 1020 39.05 15.32 6.37
N LEU A 1021 39.21 14.05 5.98
CA LEU A 1021 40.50 13.51 5.52
C LEU A 1021 41.05 14.28 4.31
N LEU A 1022 40.16 14.79 3.46
CA LEU A 1022 40.51 15.45 2.22
C LEU A 1022 40.39 16.97 2.28
N ALA A 1023 39.88 17.54 3.38
CA ALA A 1023 39.64 18.97 3.52
C ALA A 1023 40.87 19.83 3.19
N THR A 1024 42.06 19.44 3.65
CA THR A 1024 43.30 20.18 3.35
C THR A 1024 43.72 20.06 1.87
N ILE A 1025 43.47 18.91 1.26
CA ILE A 1025 43.84 18.64 -0.14
C ILE A 1025 42.92 19.39 -1.09
N ILE A 1026 41.61 19.38 -0.80
CA ILE A 1026 40.59 20.14 -1.55
C ILE A 1026 40.98 21.62 -1.59
N ARG A 1027 41.38 22.18 -0.45
CA ARG A 1027 41.82 23.58 -0.33
C ARG A 1027 43.06 23.93 -1.12
N GLU A 1028 44.02 23.01 -1.23
CA GLU A 1028 45.30 23.26 -1.90
C GLU A 1028 45.20 23.08 -3.41
N LEU A 1029 44.38 22.14 -3.88
CA LEU A 1029 44.22 21.85 -5.29
C LEU A 1029 43.08 22.64 -5.95
N SER A 1030 42.30 23.44 -5.21
CA SER A 1030 41.12 24.15 -5.73
C SER A 1030 41.40 25.08 -6.93
N GLU A 1031 42.63 25.58 -7.08
CA GLU A 1031 43.02 26.38 -8.25
C GLU A 1031 43.37 25.52 -9.48
N GLN A 1032 43.74 24.25 -9.27
CA GLN A 1032 44.26 23.34 -10.30
C GLN A 1032 43.20 22.37 -10.85
N VAL A 1033 42.17 22.06 -10.06
CA VAL A 1033 41.13 21.07 -10.39
C VAL A 1033 39.74 21.64 -10.17
N GLU A 1034 38.73 21.01 -10.77
CA GLU A 1034 37.32 21.27 -10.48
C GLU A 1034 36.80 20.20 -9.53
N TRP A 1035 36.33 20.61 -8.35
CA TRP A 1035 35.77 19.68 -7.37
C TRP A 1035 34.25 19.55 -7.57
N VAL A 1036 33.79 18.33 -7.82
CA VAL A 1036 32.39 17.99 -8.07
C VAL A 1036 31.88 17.08 -6.96
N PHE A 1037 30.85 17.51 -6.22
CA PHE A 1037 30.32 16.78 -5.07
C PHE A 1037 28.89 16.32 -5.33
N LEU A 1038 28.59 15.06 -5.04
CA LEU A 1038 27.24 14.50 -5.05
C LEU A 1038 26.84 14.13 -3.61
N GLY A 1039 26.04 14.99 -2.96
CA GLY A 1039 25.66 14.88 -1.57
C GLY A 1039 26.26 15.96 -0.65
N LYS A 1040 25.79 16.02 0.60
CA LYS A 1040 26.10 17.10 1.55
C LYS A 1040 27.61 17.21 1.83
N TYR A 1041 28.09 18.42 2.12
CA TYR A 1041 29.48 18.68 2.49
C TYR A 1041 29.56 19.75 3.60
N PRO A 1042 30.65 19.78 4.39
CA PRO A 1042 30.84 20.80 5.43
C PRO A 1042 30.98 22.21 4.84
N GLU A 1043 30.22 23.19 5.35
CA GLU A 1043 30.21 24.61 4.90
C GLU A 1043 31.59 25.23 4.68
N ARG A 1044 32.57 24.86 5.51
CA ARG A 1044 33.97 25.35 5.39
C ARG A 1044 34.65 24.99 4.06
N LEU A 1045 34.15 24.00 3.32
CA LEU A 1045 34.67 23.58 2.03
C LEU A 1045 34.02 24.29 0.85
N LYS A 1046 32.90 25.00 1.07
CA LYS A 1046 32.13 25.71 0.05
C LYS A 1046 32.98 26.60 -0.89
N PRO A 1047 33.96 27.40 -0.41
CA PRO A 1047 34.75 28.26 -1.30
C PRO A 1047 35.64 27.49 -2.29
N TYR A 1048 35.84 26.19 -2.07
CA TYR A 1048 36.77 25.34 -2.81
C TYR A 1048 36.05 24.32 -3.71
N ILE A 1049 34.73 24.20 -3.59
CA ILE A 1049 33.91 23.27 -4.38
C ILE A 1049 33.39 24.03 -5.61
N THR A 1050 33.67 23.48 -6.78
CA THR A 1050 33.27 24.08 -8.06
C THR A 1050 31.81 23.80 -8.38
N GLU A 1051 31.36 22.57 -8.09
CA GLU A 1051 30.06 22.08 -8.52
C GLU A 1051 29.47 21.15 -7.45
N PHE A 1052 28.19 21.34 -7.14
CA PHE A 1052 27.46 20.54 -6.17
C PHE A 1052 26.15 20.02 -6.77
N HIS A 1053 25.87 18.75 -6.51
CA HIS A 1053 24.63 18.06 -6.84
C HIS A 1053 24.03 17.46 -5.58
N ARG A 1054 22.72 17.63 -5.41
CA ARG A 1054 21.96 16.92 -4.38
C ARG A 1054 21.89 15.44 -4.73
N TYR A 1055 21.86 14.59 -3.71
CA TYR A 1055 21.71 13.16 -3.94
C TYR A 1055 20.25 12.89 -4.38
N PRO A 1056 20.02 12.25 -5.54
CA PRO A 1056 18.70 12.13 -6.16
C PRO A 1056 17.84 10.98 -5.61
N GLY A 1057 18.27 10.32 -4.53
CA GLY A 1057 17.73 9.02 -4.14
C GLY A 1057 18.18 7.92 -5.11
N ASN A 1058 17.36 6.87 -5.30
CA ASN A 1058 17.70 5.75 -6.18
C ASN A 1058 17.18 5.92 -7.63
N VAL A 1059 16.30 6.88 -7.86
CA VAL A 1059 15.75 7.17 -9.20
C VAL A 1059 16.79 7.96 -9.99
N ASP A 1060 17.13 7.47 -11.20
CA ASP A 1060 18.11 8.07 -12.12
C ASP A 1060 19.54 8.27 -11.58
N TYR A 1061 19.85 7.77 -10.38
CA TYR A 1061 21.19 7.87 -9.78
C TYR A 1061 22.32 7.39 -10.71
N PRO A 1062 22.23 6.21 -11.38
CA PRO A 1062 23.28 5.76 -12.30
C PRO A 1062 23.50 6.74 -13.46
N LYS A 1063 22.43 7.36 -13.98
CA LYS A 1063 22.51 8.35 -15.07
C LYS A 1063 23.12 9.66 -14.58
N ILE A 1064 22.72 10.13 -13.40
CA ILE A 1064 23.25 11.36 -12.79
C ILE A 1064 24.75 11.20 -12.53
N LEU A 1065 25.17 10.09 -11.93
CA LEU A 1065 26.58 9.82 -11.68
C LEU A 1065 27.40 9.78 -12.98
N ALA A 1066 26.88 9.13 -14.03
CA ALA A 1066 27.53 9.10 -15.34
C ALA A 1066 27.59 10.48 -16.01
N GLY A 1067 26.58 11.33 -15.80
CA GLY A 1067 26.47 12.68 -16.35
C GLY A 1067 27.30 13.76 -15.65
N LEU A 1068 27.97 13.44 -14.52
CA LEU A 1068 28.84 14.40 -13.81
C LEU A 1068 30.12 14.75 -14.59
N ASN A 1069 30.44 14.01 -15.65
CA ASN A 1069 31.62 14.20 -16.51
C ASN A 1069 32.92 14.26 -15.69
N LEU A 1070 33.15 13.25 -14.84
CA LEU A 1070 34.30 13.17 -13.96
C LEU A 1070 35.51 12.54 -14.67
N ASP A 1071 36.69 13.14 -14.51
CA ASP A 1071 37.96 12.58 -14.98
C ASP A 1071 38.59 11.62 -13.95
N LEU A 1072 38.31 11.85 -12.67
CA LEU A 1072 38.87 11.10 -11.53
C LEU A 1072 37.87 11.08 -10.38
N ALA A 1073 37.72 9.95 -9.71
CA ALA A 1073 36.91 9.83 -8.51
C ALA A 1073 37.77 9.59 -7.26
N ILE A 1074 37.31 10.13 -6.13
CA ILE A 1074 37.89 9.90 -4.81
C ILE A 1074 36.89 9.21 -3.89
N ALA A 1075 37.35 8.21 -3.14
CA ALA A 1075 36.53 7.47 -2.17
C ALA A 1075 37.26 7.41 -0.81
N PRO A 1076 37.19 8.47 0.02
CA PRO A 1076 37.84 8.51 1.32
C PRO A 1076 37.02 7.77 2.38
N LEU A 1077 37.69 7.00 3.22
CA LEU A 1077 37.13 6.39 4.44
C LEU A 1077 38.16 6.45 5.57
N GLU A 1078 37.75 6.97 6.73
CA GLU A 1078 38.52 6.90 7.97
C GLU A 1078 38.65 5.44 8.42
N ASP A 1079 39.78 5.09 9.04
CA ASP A 1079 40.03 3.72 9.50
C ASP A 1079 39.30 3.42 10.82
N THR A 1080 37.97 3.30 10.73
CA THR A 1080 37.06 2.96 11.84
C THR A 1080 36.51 1.55 11.68
N LEU A 1081 36.03 0.93 12.77
CA LEU A 1081 35.38 -0.39 12.68
C LEU A 1081 34.17 -0.37 11.74
N PHE A 1082 33.38 0.71 11.78
CA PHE A 1082 32.24 0.90 10.88
C PHE A 1082 32.69 0.86 9.41
N ASN A 1083 33.69 1.67 9.05
CA ASN A 1083 34.18 1.76 7.68
C ASN A 1083 34.88 0.48 7.19
N ARG A 1084 35.54 -0.29 8.08
CA ARG A 1084 36.11 -1.60 7.74
C ARG A 1084 35.05 -2.65 7.38
N CYS A 1085 33.85 -2.53 7.93
CA CYS A 1085 32.75 -3.45 7.66
C CYS A 1085 31.92 -3.11 6.41
N ARG A 1086 32.13 -1.93 5.82
CA ARG A 1086 31.39 -1.46 4.63
C ARG A 1086 31.64 -2.35 3.40
N ASN A 1087 30.71 -2.28 2.46
CA ASN A 1087 30.90 -2.85 1.13
C ASN A 1087 31.72 -1.91 0.21
N ASN A 1088 32.10 -2.43 -0.95
CA ASN A 1088 32.86 -1.72 -1.97
C ASN A 1088 31.99 -1.10 -3.07
N LEU A 1089 30.66 -0.99 -2.88
CA LEU A 1089 29.69 -0.58 -3.90
C LEU A 1089 30.09 0.73 -4.58
N ARG A 1090 30.60 1.70 -3.82
CA ARG A 1090 31.07 2.99 -4.35
C ARG A 1090 32.15 2.85 -5.43
N LEU A 1091 33.08 1.90 -5.26
CA LEU A 1091 34.13 1.64 -6.24
C LEU A 1091 33.56 1.00 -7.51
N LEU A 1092 32.57 0.13 -7.35
CA LEU A 1092 31.88 -0.53 -8.46
C LEU A 1092 31.12 0.49 -9.32
N GLU A 1093 30.39 1.42 -8.68
CA GLU A 1093 29.61 2.46 -9.36
C GLU A 1093 30.51 3.39 -10.22
N PHE A 1094 31.60 3.91 -9.64
CA PHE A 1094 32.58 4.69 -10.40
C PHE A 1094 33.22 3.86 -11.52
N GLY A 1095 33.53 2.60 -11.23
CA GLY A 1095 34.08 1.67 -12.21
C GLY A 1095 33.15 1.42 -13.39
N ALA A 1096 31.85 1.23 -13.15
CA ALA A 1096 30.84 1.07 -14.20
C ALA A 1096 30.75 2.29 -15.10
N CYS A 1097 30.89 3.50 -14.54
CA CYS A 1097 30.99 4.75 -15.29
C CYS A 1097 32.33 4.93 -16.03
N GLY A 1098 33.31 4.03 -15.85
CA GLY A 1098 34.63 4.14 -16.47
C GLY A 1098 35.53 5.22 -15.83
N ILE A 1099 35.26 5.60 -14.58
CA ILE A 1099 36.01 6.64 -13.89
C ILE A 1099 37.12 5.99 -13.06
N PRO A 1100 38.39 6.38 -13.22
CA PRO A 1100 39.48 5.88 -12.37
C PRO A 1100 39.30 6.36 -10.93
N VAL A 1101 39.64 5.51 -9.95
CA VAL A 1101 39.38 5.79 -8.52
C VAL A 1101 40.67 5.81 -7.68
N ILE A 1102 40.79 6.82 -6.81
CA ILE A 1102 41.73 6.83 -5.68
C ILE A 1102 40.94 6.65 -4.39
N CYS A 1103 41.29 5.66 -3.59
CA CYS A 1103 40.55 5.32 -2.36
C CYS A 1103 41.47 5.09 -1.16
N SER A 1104 40.88 5.14 0.04
CA SER A 1104 41.59 4.79 1.28
C SER A 1104 42.06 3.33 1.28
N ASP A 1105 43.26 3.09 1.81
CA ASP A 1105 43.80 1.75 2.08
C ASP A 1105 43.17 1.18 3.37
N ILE A 1106 41.95 0.66 3.25
CA ILE A 1106 41.12 0.11 4.33
C ILE A 1106 40.54 -1.25 3.91
N GLU A 1107 40.21 -2.11 4.88
CA GLU A 1107 39.75 -3.50 4.66
C GLU A 1107 38.59 -3.63 3.67
N SER A 1108 37.57 -2.76 3.79
CA SER A 1108 36.39 -2.74 2.91
C SER A 1108 36.68 -2.45 1.43
N TYR A 1109 37.88 -1.97 1.12
CA TYR A 1109 38.33 -1.71 -0.24
C TYR A 1109 39.46 -2.65 -0.68
N LYS A 1110 39.83 -3.69 0.07
CA LYS A 1110 40.95 -4.58 -0.28
C LYS A 1110 40.63 -5.64 -1.35
N ASP A 1111 39.47 -5.54 -1.99
CA ASP A 1111 39.04 -6.42 -3.07
C ASP A 1111 39.96 -6.36 -4.31
N ASN A 1112 39.79 -7.28 -5.25
CA ASN A 1112 40.65 -7.39 -6.43
C ASN A 1112 40.37 -6.34 -7.54
N LEU A 1113 39.92 -5.13 -7.16
CA LEU A 1113 39.64 -4.03 -8.11
C LEU A 1113 40.93 -3.27 -8.48
N PRO A 1114 41.12 -2.90 -9.77
CA PRO A 1114 42.27 -2.13 -10.26
C PRO A 1114 42.16 -0.63 -9.91
N VAL A 1115 42.12 -0.32 -8.61
CA VAL A 1115 42.04 1.05 -8.06
C VAL A 1115 43.35 1.46 -7.37
N LYS A 1116 43.58 2.78 -7.24
CA LYS A 1116 44.76 3.29 -6.53
C LYS A 1116 44.44 3.50 -5.05
N ARG A 1117 44.91 2.58 -4.21
CA ARG A 1117 44.80 2.69 -2.74
C ARG A 1117 45.91 3.55 -2.15
N VAL A 1118 45.56 4.40 -1.19
CA VAL A 1118 46.51 5.27 -0.48
C VAL A 1118 46.26 5.26 1.02
N LYS A 1119 47.32 5.37 1.81
CA LYS A 1119 47.19 5.53 3.25
C LYS A 1119 46.51 6.86 3.55
N ASN A 1120 45.75 6.93 4.65
CA ASN A 1120 45.06 8.14 5.12
C ASN A 1120 46.02 9.19 5.69
N ARG A 1121 47.01 9.60 4.89
CA ARG A 1121 47.97 10.67 5.17
C ARG A 1121 47.92 11.65 4.01
N TYR A 1122 47.88 12.94 4.35
CA TYR A 1122 47.82 14.04 3.39
C TYR A 1122 48.82 13.90 2.21
N LYS A 1123 50.09 13.53 2.49
CA LYS A 1123 51.13 13.38 1.46
C LYS A 1123 50.83 12.28 0.43
N ASP A 1124 50.24 11.17 0.86
CA ASP A 1124 49.99 10.04 -0.04
C ASP A 1124 48.82 10.33 -0.98
N TRP A 1125 47.76 10.95 -0.47
CA TRP A 1125 46.64 11.43 -1.26
C TRP A 1125 47.05 12.52 -2.27
N LEU A 1126 47.80 13.55 -1.80
CA LEU A 1126 48.28 14.63 -2.66
C LEU A 1126 49.14 14.09 -3.81
N SER A 1127 50.10 13.20 -3.49
CA SER A 1127 50.97 12.58 -4.49
C SER A 1127 50.20 11.74 -5.50
N ALA A 1128 49.19 10.98 -5.06
CA ALA A 1128 48.39 10.15 -5.95
C ALA A 1128 47.52 10.99 -6.90
N ILE A 1129 46.88 12.05 -6.40
CA ILE A 1129 46.09 12.96 -7.24
C ILE A 1129 47.01 13.67 -8.23
N GLN A 1130 48.13 14.25 -7.77
CA GLN A 1130 49.09 14.92 -8.65
C GLN A 1130 49.61 14.00 -9.75
N MET A 1131 49.94 12.74 -9.45
CA MET A 1131 50.39 11.78 -10.47
C MET A 1131 49.37 11.61 -11.61
N HIS A 1132 48.08 11.64 -11.29
CA HIS A 1132 46.99 11.52 -12.26
C HIS A 1132 46.77 12.82 -13.06
N LEU A 1133 46.97 13.99 -12.45
CA LEU A 1133 46.84 15.29 -13.14
C LEU A 1133 47.81 15.49 -14.31
N HIS A 1134 48.96 14.80 -14.32
CA HIS A 1134 49.99 14.96 -15.34
C HIS A 1134 49.77 14.10 -16.60
N ASP A 1135 48.86 13.12 -16.59
CA ASP A 1135 48.63 12.20 -17.71
C ASP A 1135 47.16 11.75 -17.83
N ARG A 1136 46.37 12.51 -18.58
CA ARG A 1136 44.94 12.21 -18.81
C ARG A 1136 44.71 10.90 -19.57
N ASN A 1137 45.60 10.52 -20.49
CA ASN A 1137 45.48 9.28 -21.25
C ASN A 1137 45.65 8.06 -20.34
N ALA A 1138 46.58 8.12 -19.38
CA ALA A 1138 46.75 7.07 -18.37
C ALA A 1138 45.56 6.99 -17.40
N MET A 1139 44.88 8.10 -17.11
CA MET A 1139 43.64 8.09 -16.32
C MET A 1139 42.52 7.35 -17.06
N ASP A 1140 42.27 7.71 -18.32
CA ASP A 1140 41.25 7.07 -19.16
C ASP A 1140 41.51 5.57 -19.34
N ALA A 1141 42.78 5.17 -19.55
CA ALA A 1141 43.15 3.76 -19.62
C ALA A 1141 42.83 2.98 -18.33
N LYS A 1142 43.10 3.57 -17.15
CA LYS A 1142 42.77 2.96 -15.85
C LYS A 1142 41.26 2.91 -15.60
N GLY A 1143 40.51 3.94 -16.02
CA GLY A 1143 39.06 3.95 -15.96
C GLY A 1143 38.44 2.83 -16.79
N LYS A 1144 38.93 2.62 -18.02
CA LYS A 1144 38.54 1.52 -18.91
C LYS A 1144 38.89 0.14 -18.34
N GLU A 1145 40.07 0.00 -17.74
CA GLU A 1145 40.49 -1.23 -17.06
C GLU A 1145 39.54 -1.58 -15.90
N LEU A 1146 39.23 -0.60 -15.04
CA LEU A 1146 38.29 -0.76 -13.94
C LEU A 1146 36.89 -1.14 -14.43
N ARG A 1147 36.38 -0.46 -15.47
CA ARG A 1147 35.08 -0.77 -16.07
C ARG A 1147 35.02 -2.21 -16.59
N HIS A 1148 36.05 -2.63 -17.30
CA HIS A 1148 36.15 -3.99 -17.81
C HIS A 1148 36.12 -5.03 -16.67
N HIS A 1149 36.86 -4.76 -15.59
CA HIS A 1149 36.89 -5.65 -14.42
C HIS A 1149 35.54 -5.73 -13.71
N VAL A 1150 34.86 -4.58 -13.50
CA VAL A 1150 33.53 -4.52 -12.90
C VAL A 1150 32.52 -5.29 -13.74
N PHE A 1151 32.47 -5.04 -15.05
CA PHE A 1151 31.52 -5.70 -15.95
C PHE A 1151 31.74 -7.20 -16.11
N SER A 1152 32.96 -7.68 -15.86
CA SER A 1152 33.29 -9.10 -15.96
C SER A 1152 32.98 -9.88 -14.68
N ASN A 1153 33.15 -9.27 -13.50
CA ASN A 1153 33.17 -10.01 -12.23
C ASN A 1153 32.14 -9.53 -11.20
N TRP A 1154 31.62 -8.30 -11.30
CA TRP A 1154 30.81 -7.65 -10.26
C TRP A 1154 29.38 -7.32 -10.70
N MET A 1155 28.95 -7.88 -11.83
CA MET A 1155 27.58 -7.77 -12.32
C MET A 1155 26.73 -8.92 -11.77
N LEU A 1156 25.45 -8.65 -11.55
CA LEU A 1156 24.47 -9.64 -11.12
C LEU A 1156 24.08 -10.57 -12.29
N GLU A 1157 25.04 -11.38 -12.73
CA GLU A 1157 24.93 -12.29 -13.88
C GLU A 1157 25.64 -13.62 -13.60
N ASN A 1158 25.24 -14.68 -14.31
CA ASN A 1158 25.91 -15.99 -14.33
C ASN A 1158 26.17 -16.58 -12.93
N ASP A 1159 27.44 -16.74 -12.54
CA ASP A 1159 27.83 -17.39 -11.29
C ASP A 1159 27.54 -16.55 -10.05
N ASN A 1160 27.44 -15.23 -10.17
CA ASN A 1160 27.06 -14.34 -9.06
C ASN A 1160 25.60 -14.56 -8.65
N ILE A 1161 24.71 -14.83 -9.61
CA ILE A 1161 23.32 -15.21 -9.32
C ILE A 1161 23.27 -16.53 -8.54
N LYS A 1162 24.08 -17.53 -8.92
CA LYS A 1162 24.18 -18.80 -8.19
C LYS A 1162 24.73 -18.60 -6.77
N LEU A 1163 25.63 -17.64 -6.57
CA LEU A 1163 26.13 -17.29 -5.24
C LEU A 1163 25.01 -16.70 -4.36
N CYS A 1164 24.23 -15.74 -4.90
CA CYS A 1164 23.06 -15.20 -4.20
C CYS A 1164 22.09 -16.32 -3.80
N LEU A 1165 21.71 -17.16 -4.76
CA LEU A 1165 20.79 -18.28 -4.51
C LEU A 1165 21.29 -19.24 -3.42
N ARG A 1166 22.55 -19.68 -3.50
CA ARG A 1166 23.16 -20.55 -2.49
C ARG A 1166 23.23 -19.92 -1.11
N SER A 1167 23.40 -18.59 -1.06
CA SER A 1167 23.45 -17.85 0.20
C SER A 1167 22.07 -17.79 0.87
N TRP A 1168 21.00 -17.78 0.08
CA TRP A 1168 19.62 -17.73 0.59
C TRP A 1168 19.03 -19.10 0.93
N LEU A 1169 19.41 -20.17 0.22
CA LEU A 1169 18.81 -21.48 0.39
C LEU A 1169 19.54 -22.37 1.44
N PRO A 1170 18.83 -23.31 2.10
CA PRO A 1170 19.44 -24.36 2.92
C PRO A 1170 20.53 -25.13 2.16
N LYS A 1171 21.55 -25.65 2.87
CA LYS A 1171 22.67 -26.39 2.24
C LYS A 1171 22.24 -27.68 1.55
N GLU A 1172 21.10 -28.23 1.92
CA GLU A 1172 20.54 -29.49 1.40
C GLU A 1172 19.79 -29.31 0.08
N SER A 1173 19.49 -28.07 -0.31
CA SER A 1173 18.72 -27.72 -1.52
C SER A 1173 19.59 -27.45 -2.75
N TRP A 1174 20.89 -27.81 -2.69
CA TRP A 1174 21.93 -27.41 -3.65
C TRP A 1174 22.08 -28.31 -4.88
#